data_AF-A0A927BC53-F1
#
_entry.id   AF-A0A927BC53-F1
#
_cell.length_a   1.000
_cell.length_b   1.000
_cell.length_c   1.000
_cell.angle_alpha   90.00
_cell.angle_beta   90.00
_cell.angle_gamma   90.00
#
_symmetry.space_group_name_H-M   'P 1'
#
loop_
_entity.id
_entity.type
_entity.pdbx_description
1 polymer ?
#
loop_
_entity_poly.entity_id
_entity_poly.type
_entity_poly.pdbx_seq_one_letter_code
_entity_poly.pdbx_strand_id
1 'polypeptide(L)'
;MKNLLTRPLFHVALLATSVGGMLAWSGQHNPLEASSHREAPLIADDPLADNTDLYAFRSPDSPANDAAASVTIIANYIPLELPQGGPNYNTFGENVRYEIHIKNNAATAGDDITYRFTFSRANEDPTTFFNIRLGKQNLKTTYTCEKSVGGGAFTTIVTNGVVPPPNVGPRSITTPGAGLGSTYNALMAAAVQTLPDGTKIFCGPTDDPFFVDLGGIFDLGGVRAPGAARDGVARKNTHAIALQIPVSVLKKASAPALTSTTNILDGNYVIGVWASASRPSTRVLSATGGASTYSGSYVQVSRLGMPLLNEVINPIGAKDAWNAVTPYAEAAATDDYLSNPELGLYVADNTPAPTAAPKPPGQTYFGEAVPGLGPLRVQTKSLAGQPLLGGATFAGFDFRNGAAGVSGLAGNALLNGTALAPIASGGYGEYLLRAGKPRSVDILPIFHTGVPNAIPYQLATGKAGNPLAAGKPFINNFLLVGGSPGNPGGDMLRLNMAVPPTTRNSADFSSEGLLYAAVLGLTDPRFNASSALQFIPNMDGFPNGRRLEDDVTRIELQAVGGVVLAAIGLWYDDFTPTTASPVTAQLGGVLGFNAGITANDTTFRAAFPYVQTPWSGTTAQRTALSQRSGGLGLSPNLTVAQAYPNPFNDRTTLHFELPARAKMSVIISDLTGRRVAIVSKEKSFAQGTNEVQWQPGPDVAPGQYIATLYNGGTVVQSVRIERQ
;
A
#
# COMPACT_ATOMS: atom_id res chain seq x y z
N MET A 1 23.11 35.78 -81.56
CA MET A 1 23.04 34.36 -81.15
C MET A 1 22.05 34.28 -79.99
N LYS A 2 20.85 33.71 -80.22
CA LYS A 2 20.31 32.49 -79.57
C LYS A 2 20.44 32.45 -78.03
N ASN A 3 19.47 32.08 -77.21
CA ASN A 3 18.01 31.88 -77.26
C ASN A 3 17.60 31.48 -75.82
N LEU A 4 16.38 31.80 -75.40
CA LEU A 4 15.46 31.00 -74.54
C LEU A 4 15.89 30.69 -73.07
N LEU A 5 15.18 31.20 -72.05
CA LEU A 5 13.93 30.70 -71.44
C LEU A 5 14.04 29.36 -70.68
N THR A 6 13.39 29.38 -69.50
CA THR A 6 12.77 28.26 -68.73
C THR A 6 13.62 27.38 -67.80
N ARG A 7 13.36 27.54 -66.49
CA ARG A 7 13.29 26.46 -65.46
C ARG A 7 12.49 25.27 -66.02
N PRO A 8 12.71 23.98 -65.63
CA PRO A 8 12.37 23.55 -64.25
C PRO A 8 13.07 22.26 -63.72
N LEU A 9 12.62 21.85 -62.51
CA LEU A 9 12.66 20.49 -61.94
C LEU A 9 14.01 19.92 -61.43
N PHE A 10 14.37 20.32 -60.20
CA PHE A 10 15.02 19.40 -59.27
C PHE A 10 13.94 18.90 -58.30
N HIS A 11 13.34 17.75 -58.63
CA HIS A 11 12.48 17.02 -57.70
C HIS A 11 13.32 16.08 -56.85
N VAL A 12 12.88 15.93 -55.60
CA VAL A 12 13.37 15.00 -54.55
C VAL A 12 14.59 15.48 -53.77
N ALA A 13 14.34 16.37 -52.79
CA ALA A 13 14.92 16.31 -51.43
C ALA A 13 14.54 17.57 -50.60
N LEU A 14 13.26 17.95 -50.59
CA LEU A 14 12.76 19.04 -49.74
C LEU A 14 11.56 18.57 -48.92
N LEU A 15 11.82 17.71 -47.94
CA LEU A 15 10.88 17.33 -46.87
C LEU A 15 11.56 16.61 -45.70
N ALA A 16 12.71 17.11 -45.22
CA ALA A 16 13.41 16.46 -44.10
C ALA A 16 14.04 17.39 -43.04
N THR A 17 13.90 18.71 -43.11
CA THR A 17 14.55 19.61 -42.14
C THR A 17 13.75 20.88 -41.83
N SER A 18 12.51 20.72 -41.36
CA SER A 18 11.76 21.81 -40.70
C SER A 18 10.63 21.35 -39.75
N VAL A 19 10.71 20.16 -39.16
CA VAL A 19 9.81 19.72 -38.06
C VAL A 19 10.62 19.22 -36.84
N GLY A 20 11.81 19.78 -36.62
CA GLY A 20 12.73 19.36 -35.56
C GLY A 20 12.81 20.29 -34.34
N GLY A 21 11.85 21.20 -34.14
CA GLY A 21 12.04 22.32 -33.20
C GLY A 21 10.85 22.70 -32.30
N MET A 22 9.75 21.95 -32.29
CA MET A 22 8.59 22.25 -31.41
C MET A 22 7.87 20.99 -30.92
N LEU A 23 8.61 20.02 -30.36
CA LEU A 23 8.04 18.92 -29.55
C LEU A 23 8.87 18.58 -28.31
N ALA A 24 9.80 19.46 -27.90
CA ALA A 24 10.67 19.25 -26.72
C ALA A 24 10.31 20.16 -25.53
N TRP A 25 9.03 20.53 -25.38
CA TRP A 25 8.54 21.21 -24.19
C TRP A 25 7.15 20.71 -23.77
N SER A 26 7.06 19.40 -23.51
CA SER A 26 6.02 18.84 -22.65
C SER A 26 6.60 17.81 -21.66
N GLY A 27 7.88 17.96 -21.32
CA GLY A 27 8.53 17.22 -20.24
C GLY A 27 8.18 17.79 -18.86
N GLN A 28 6.91 18.11 -18.61
CA GLN A 28 6.41 17.99 -17.24
C GLN A 28 6.52 16.50 -16.93
N HIS A 29 7.50 16.14 -16.13
CA HIS A 29 7.58 14.84 -15.50
C HIS A 29 6.31 14.73 -14.65
N ASN A 30 5.24 14.22 -15.23
CA ASN A 30 4.27 13.49 -14.46
C ASN A 30 5.02 12.22 -14.06
N PRO A 31 5.47 12.04 -12.81
CA PRO A 31 5.69 10.69 -12.37
C PRO A 31 4.37 9.97 -12.64
N LEU A 32 4.44 8.94 -13.48
CA LEU A 32 3.41 7.90 -13.50
C LEU A 32 3.45 7.31 -12.08
N GLU A 33 2.64 7.87 -11.18
CA GLU A 33 2.41 7.26 -9.88
C GLU A 33 1.56 6.02 -10.15
N ALA A 34 2.24 4.87 -10.21
CA ALA A 34 1.66 3.55 -10.22
C ALA A 34 1.96 2.91 -8.86
N SER A 35 0.93 2.41 -8.19
CA SER A 35 0.98 1.55 -7.00
C SER A 35 -0.34 0.76 -6.91
N SER A 36 -0.65 0.06 -5.80
CA SER A 36 -1.94 -0.64 -5.55
C SER A 36 -3.18 0.20 -5.91
N HIS A 37 -2.94 1.50 -5.94
CA HIS A 37 -3.69 2.57 -6.51
C HIS A 37 -3.43 2.65 -8.02
N ARG A 38 -4.22 1.93 -8.84
CA ARG A 38 -4.05 1.77 -10.31
C ARG A 38 -3.14 0.59 -10.68
N GLU A 39 -3.40 -0.56 -10.10
CA GLU A 39 -2.58 -1.77 -10.16
C GLU A 39 -2.55 -2.45 -11.55
N ALA A 40 -3.55 -2.20 -12.40
CA ALA A 40 -3.64 -2.73 -13.77
C ALA A 40 -3.95 -1.63 -14.82
N PRO A 41 -3.55 -1.80 -16.09
CA PRO A 41 -3.78 -0.80 -17.12
C PRO A 41 -5.23 -0.34 -17.28
N LEU A 42 -6.21 -1.25 -17.28
CA LEU A 42 -7.63 -0.88 -17.47
C LEU A 42 -8.22 -0.19 -16.25
N ILE A 43 -7.87 -0.65 -15.05
CA ILE A 43 -8.40 -0.04 -13.82
C ILE A 43 -7.75 1.31 -13.53
N ALA A 44 -6.52 1.53 -14.01
CA ALA A 44 -5.84 2.81 -13.97
C ALA A 44 -6.58 3.94 -14.70
N ASP A 45 -7.43 3.59 -15.67
CA ASP A 45 -8.32 4.48 -16.42
C ASP A 45 -9.75 4.52 -15.84
N ASP A 46 -10.02 3.77 -14.78
CA ASP A 46 -11.32 3.64 -14.13
C ASP A 46 -11.23 3.74 -12.59
N PRO A 47 -10.81 4.91 -12.06
CA PRO A 47 -10.49 5.08 -10.64
C PRO A 47 -11.68 4.86 -9.70
N LEU A 48 -12.93 4.95 -10.18
CA LEU A 48 -14.10 4.73 -9.32
C LEU A 48 -14.34 3.26 -8.99
N ALA A 49 -13.79 2.33 -9.77
CA ALA A 49 -13.88 0.89 -9.54
C ALA A 49 -12.56 0.30 -9.01
N ASP A 50 -11.52 1.11 -8.92
CA ASP A 50 -10.19 0.75 -8.45
C ASP A 50 -10.23 0.39 -6.96
N ASN A 51 -9.90 -0.86 -6.65
CA ASN A 51 -9.87 -1.44 -5.32
C ASN A 51 -8.43 -1.37 -4.80
N THR A 52 -8.17 -0.41 -3.92
CA THR A 52 -6.80 -0.04 -3.59
C THR A 52 -6.19 -0.92 -2.51
N ASP A 53 -7.01 -1.35 -1.53
CA ASP A 53 -6.56 -2.16 -0.40
C ASP A 53 -7.69 -2.95 0.25
N LEU A 54 -7.37 -4.15 0.73
CA LEU A 54 -8.24 -4.98 1.57
C LEU A 54 -7.55 -5.28 2.90
N TYR A 55 -8.29 -5.08 3.98
CA TYR A 55 -7.89 -5.39 5.36
C TYR A 55 -8.92 -6.35 5.97
N ALA A 56 -8.45 -7.35 6.72
CA ALA A 56 -9.32 -8.24 7.49
C ALA A 56 -8.57 -8.65 8.76
N PHE A 57 -9.05 -8.25 9.92
CA PHE A 57 -8.35 -8.46 11.18
C PHE A 57 -9.32 -8.59 12.36
N ARG A 58 -8.88 -9.26 13.42
CA ARG A 58 -9.60 -9.27 14.70
C ARG A 58 -9.66 -7.84 15.26
N SER A 59 -10.86 -7.34 15.52
CA SER A 59 -11.03 -5.93 15.93
C SER A 59 -10.23 -5.64 17.21
N PRO A 60 -9.44 -4.54 17.28
CA PRO A 60 -8.55 -4.24 18.41
C PRO A 60 -9.26 -4.06 19.75
N ASP A 61 -10.50 -3.57 19.72
CA ASP A 61 -11.39 -3.35 20.86
C ASP A 61 -12.27 -4.57 21.18
N SER A 62 -12.09 -5.67 20.43
CA SER A 62 -12.79 -6.92 20.67
C SER A 62 -12.26 -7.62 21.92
N PRO A 63 -13.12 -8.20 22.78
CA PRO A 63 -12.65 -9.03 23.87
C PRO A 63 -11.82 -10.22 23.36
N ALA A 64 -10.81 -10.60 24.14
CA ALA A 64 -9.96 -11.75 23.83
C ALA A 64 -10.78 -13.04 23.87
N ASN A 65 -10.94 -13.68 22.70
CA ASN A 65 -11.58 -14.98 22.51
C ASN A 65 -12.88 -15.18 23.32
N ASP A 66 -13.87 -14.32 23.09
CA ASP A 66 -15.17 -14.36 23.76
C ASP A 66 -16.33 -14.43 22.75
N ALA A 67 -17.55 -14.76 23.18
CA ALA A 67 -18.73 -14.80 22.32
C ALA A 67 -19.05 -13.44 21.66
N ALA A 68 -18.64 -12.32 22.28
CA ALA A 68 -18.76 -10.96 21.73
C ALA A 68 -17.59 -10.57 20.80
N ALA A 69 -16.74 -11.52 20.44
CA ALA A 69 -15.63 -11.31 19.52
C ALA A 69 -16.09 -10.79 18.15
N SER A 70 -15.35 -9.85 17.54
CA SER A 70 -15.65 -9.29 16.22
C SER A 70 -14.42 -9.17 15.30
N VAL A 71 -14.65 -9.31 14.00
CA VAL A 71 -13.66 -9.09 12.93
C VAL A 71 -13.99 -7.79 12.23
N THR A 72 -12.98 -7.02 11.87
CA THR A 72 -13.12 -5.86 11.00
C THR A 72 -12.60 -6.20 9.61
N ILE A 73 -13.40 -5.90 8.58
CA ILE A 73 -13.04 -5.99 7.17
C ILE A 73 -13.16 -4.58 6.57
N ILE A 74 -12.16 -4.12 5.84
CA ILE A 74 -12.16 -2.80 5.19
C ILE A 74 -11.69 -2.99 3.75
N ALA A 75 -12.53 -2.62 2.79
CA ALA A 75 -12.17 -2.52 1.38
C ALA A 75 -12.10 -1.04 0.99
N ASN A 76 -10.92 -0.59 0.57
CA ASN A 76 -10.70 0.77 0.10
C ASN A 76 -10.83 0.83 -1.41
N TYR A 77 -11.38 1.94 -1.89
CA TYR A 77 -11.57 2.22 -3.28
C TYR A 77 -11.24 3.68 -3.57
N ILE A 78 -10.97 3.96 -4.83
CA ILE A 78 -10.70 5.31 -5.33
C ILE A 78 -9.36 5.83 -4.79
N PRO A 79 -8.29 5.70 -5.58
CA PRO A 79 -6.96 6.05 -5.15
C PRO A 79 -6.67 7.55 -5.12
N LEU A 80 -5.68 7.94 -4.30
CA LEU A 80 -4.92 9.19 -4.43
C LEU A 80 -5.79 10.45 -4.43
N GLU A 81 -6.86 10.45 -3.64
CA GLU A 81 -7.80 11.56 -3.65
C GLU A 81 -7.16 12.81 -3.05
N LEU A 82 -7.11 13.88 -3.82
CA LEU A 82 -6.64 15.17 -3.32
C LEU A 82 -7.70 15.77 -2.39
N PRO A 83 -7.38 16.08 -1.12
CA PRO A 83 -8.33 16.68 -0.19
C PRO A 83 -8.90 18.01 -0.70
N GLN A 84 -8.09 18.78 -1.43
CA GLN A 84 -8.43 20.06 -2.06
C GLN A 84 -8.90 19.92 -3.52
N GLY A 85 -9.22 18.71 -3.99
CA GLY A 85 -9.57 18.40 -5.38
C GLY A 85 -10.92 18.91 -5.87
N GLY A 86 -11.50 19.93 -5.22
CA GLY A 86 -12.77 20.54 -5.64
C GLY A 86 -12.70 21.24 -7.01
N PRO A 87 -13.83 21.75 -7.54
CA PRO A 87 -15.13 21.92 -6.87
C PRO A 87 -16.02 20.67 -6.82
N ASN A 88 -15.67 19.62 -7.57
CA ASN A 88 -16.32 18.31 -7.52
C ASN A 88 -15.36 17.31 -6.91
N TYR A 89 -15.76 16.69 -5.80
CA TYR A 89 -14.94 15.75 -5.05
C TYR A 89 -15.24 14.31 -5.48
N ASN A 90 -14.33 13.41 -5.15
CA ASN A 90 -14.51 11.98 -5.39
C ASN A 90 -15.68 11.42 -4.55
N THR A 91 -16.27 10.34 -5.05
CA THR A 91 -17.42 9.63 -4.45
C THR A 91 -17.52 8.25 -5.06
N PHE A 92 -18.11 7.30 -4.34
CA PHE A 92 -18.54 6.03 -4.91
C PHE A 92 -19.40 6.23 -6.18
N GLY A 93 -19.21 5.36 -7.17
CA GLY A 93 -19.92 5.41 -8.44
C GLY A 93 -21.33 4.82 -8.36
N GLU A 94 -22.32 5.51 -8.94
CA GLU A 94 -23.72 5.03 -9.00
C GLU A 94 -23.92 3.86 -9.96
N ASN A 95 -22.95 3.64 -10.85
CA ASN A 95 -22.92 2.56 -11.84
C ASN A 95 -21.83 1.50 -11.52
N VAL A 96 -21.43 1.42 -10.26
CA VAL A 96 -20.51 0.41 -9.74
C VAL A 96 -21.22 -0.39 -8.67
N ARG A 97 -20.99 -1.69 -8.70
CA ARG A 97 -21.35 -2.60 -7.62
C ARG A 97 -20.06 -2.96 -6.89
N TYR A 98 -19.99 -2.60 -5.61
CA TYR A 98 -18.87 -2.93 -4.73
C TYR A 98 -19.27 -4.11 -3.86
N GLU A 99 -18.40 -5.10 -3.71
CA GLU A 99 -18.71 -6.33 -2.97
C GLU A 99 -17.56 -6.73 -2.04
N ILE A 100 -17.91 -7.16 -0.83
CA ILE A 100 -17.02 -7.86 0.09
C ILE A 100 -17.53 -9.30 0.20
N HIS A 101 -16.65 -10.23 -0.10
CA HIS A 101 -16.93 -11.67 -0.19
C HIS A 101 -16.21 -12.42 0.91
N ILE A 102 -16.91 -13.38 1.52
CA ILE A 102 -16.41 -14.14 2.66
C ILE A 102 -16.66 -15.62 2.41
N LYS A 103 -15.58 -16.38 2.47
CA LYS A 103 -15.54 -17.84 2.43
C LYS A 103 -15.33 -18.36 3.85
N ASN A 104 -16.17 -19.26 4.33
CA ASN A 104 -15.96 -19.94 5.62
C ASN A 104 -16.20 -21.45 5.55
N ASN A 105 -16.67 -21.96 4.41
CA ASN A 105 -16.92 -23.37 4.15
C ASN A 105 -16.20 -23.83 2.88
N ALA A 106 -15.16 -24.66 3.05
CA ALA A 106 -14.40 -25.20 1.92
C ALA A 106 -15.22 -26.10 0.97
N ALA A 107 -16.38 -26.60 1.42
CA ALA A 107 -17.21 -27.51 0.63
C ALA A 107 -18.18 -26.81 -0.35
N THR A 108 -18.39 -25.50 -0.22
CA THR A 108 -19.25 -24.74 -1.14
C THR A 108 -18.45 -24.27 -2.37
N ALA A 109 -19.12 -24.11 -3.52
CA ALA A 109 -18.46 -23.76 -4.78
C ALA A 109 -18.14 -22.26 -4.93
N GLY A 110 -18.75 -21.39 -4.13
CA GLY A 110 -18.55 -19.94 -4.15
C GLY A 110 -18.48 -19.36 -2.73
N ASP A 111 -18.68 -18.05 -2.60
CA ASP A 111 -18.65 -17.37 -1.32
C ASP A 111 -19.86 -17.74 -0.44
N ASP A 112 -19.62 -17.81 0.86
CA ASP A 112 -20.65 -18.19 1.83
C ASP A 112 -21.42 -16.97 2.35
N ILE A 113 -20.80 -15.80 2.34
CA ILE A 113 -21.43 -14.53 2.68
C ILE A 113 -20.90 -13.46 1.72
N THR A 114 -21.80 -12.72 1.07
CA THR A 114 -21.43 -11.57 0.25
C THR A 114 -22.22 -10.35 0.71
N TYR A 115 -21.52 -9.25 0.99
CA TYR A 115 -22.10 -7.93 1.19
C TYR A 115 -21.93 -7.12 -0.10
N ARG A 116 -23.04 -6.59 -0.62
CA ARG A 116 -23.09 -5.79 -1.84
C ARG A 116 -23.53 -4.38 -1.53
N PHE A 117 -22.81 -3.41 -2.10
CA PHE A 117 -23.08 -1.99 -1.96
C PHE A 117 -23.35 -1.38 -3.33
N THR A 118 -24.46 -0.65 -3.40
CA THR A 118 -24.79 0.23 -4.52
C THR A 118 -25.09 1.63 -3.99
N PHE A 119 -24.71 2.65 -4.74
CA PHE A 119 -24.74 4.04 -4.28
C PHE A 119 -25.64 4.88 -5.17
N SER A 120 -26.24 5.92 -4.59
CA SER A 120 -27.09 6.90 -5.27
C SER A 120 -26.75 8.29 -4.78
N ARG A 121 -26.94 9.31 -5.63
CA ARG A 121 -26.63 10.70 -5.30
C ARG A 121 -27.82 11.61 -5.57
N ALA A 122 -27.98 12.60 -4.70
CA ALA A 122 -29.00 13.64 -4.87
C ALA A 122 -28.44 15.03 -4.53
N ASN A 123 -29.00 16.06 -5.15
CA ASN A 123 -28.72 17.45 -4.83
C ASN A 123 -29.80 18.01 -3.90
N GLU A 124 -29.40 18.57 -2.75
CA GLU A 124 -30.34 19.27 -1.86
C GLU A 124 -30.53 20.76 -2.25
N ASP A 125 -29.60 21.33 -3.03
CA ASP A 125 -29.67 22.68 -3.59
C ASP A 125 -28.94 22.78 -4.94
N PRO A 126 -29.57 22.34 -6.04
CA PRO A 126 -28.94 22.35 -7.36
C PRO A 126 -28.71 23.75 -7.95
N THR A 127 -29.08 24.83 -7.24
CA THR A 127 -28.93 26.22 -7.72
C THR A 127 -27.54 26.80 -7.50
N THR A 128 -26.62 26.03 -6.91
CA THR A 128 -25.25 26.47 -6.60
C THR A 128 -24.21 25.48 -7.09
N PHE A 129 -23.00 25.99 -7.34
CA PHE A 129 -21.82 25.16 -7.58
C PHE A 129 -21.15 24.68 -6.28
N PHE A 130 -21.52 25.23 -5.11
CA PHE A 130 -20.97 24.77 -3.84
C PHE A 130 -21.52 23.38 -3.51
N ASN A 131 -20.63 22.47 -3.13
CA ASN A 131 -21.01 21.14 -2.68
C ASN A 131 -21.79 21.21 -1.36
N ILE A 132 -21.44 22.15 -0.48
CA ILE A 132 -22.09 22.33 0.82
C ILE A 132 -22.29 23.82 1.09
N ARG A 133 -23.54 24.23 1.35
CA ARG A 133 -23.89 25.55 1.86
C ARG A 133 -25.23 25.54 2.58
N LEU A 134 -25.45 26.47 3.51
CA LEU A 134 -26.77 26.71 4.11
C LEU A 134 -27.40 25.45 4.75
N GLY A 135 -26.58 24.61 5.36
CA GLY A 135 -27.02 23.33 5.94
C GLY A 135 -27.40 22.24 4.93
N LYS A 136 -27.19 22.48 3.63
CA LYS A 136 -27.51 21.55 2.54
C LYS A 136 -26.25 20.99 1.87
N GLN A 137 -26.38 19.78 1.35
CA GLN A 137 -25.36 19.02 0.65
C GLN A 137 -25.83 18.65 -0.77
N ASN A 138 -25.07 19.09 -1.77
CA ASN A 138 -25.16 18.62 -3.14
C ASN A 138 -24.30 17.37 -3.34
N LEU A 139 -24.67 16.54 -4.31
CA LEU A 139 -24.07 15.21 -4.50
C LEU A 139 -24.07 14.40 -3.19
N LYS A 140 -25.14 14.53 -2.40
CA LYS A 140 -25.33 13.77 -1.18
C LYS A 140 -25.46 12.30 -1.55
N THR A 141 -24.49 11.51 -1.12
CA THR A 141 -24.40 10.09 -1.45
C THR A 141 -25.06 9.25 -0.36
N THR A 142 -25.93 8.34 -0.79
CA THR A 142 -26.49 7.28 0.04
C THR A 142 -26.19 5.91 -0.55
N TYR A 143 -26.32 4.86 0.24
CA TYR A 143 -26.11 3.48 -0.21
C TYR A 143 -27.25 2.54 0.20
N THR A 144 -27.40 1.50 -0.61
CA THR A 144 -28.12 0.28 -0.25
C THR A 144 -27.09 -0.82 -0.01
N CYS A 145 -27.22 -1.51 1.12
CA CYS A 145 -26.44 -2.72 1.40
C CYS A 145 -27.35 -3.94 1.31
N GLU A 146 -26.91 -4.92 0.53
CA GLU A 146 -27.58 -6.21 0.37
C GLU A 146 -26.65 -7.34 0.83
N LYS A 147 -27.21 -8.40 1.40
CA LYS A 147 -26.47 -9.58 1.87
C LYS A 147 -27.00 -10.84 1.18
N SER A 148 -26.07 -11.65 0.67
CA SER A 148 -26.31 -13.03 0.27
C SER A 148 -25.64 -13.97 1.26
N VAL A 149 -26.29 -15.09 1.59
CA VAL A 149 -25.76 -16.15 2.45
C VAL A 149 -25.89 -17.48 1.72
N GLY A 150 -24.83 -18.28 1.69
CA GLY A 150 -24.76 -19.58 1.03
C GLY A 150 -25.01 -19.52 -0.48
N GLY A 151 -24.68 -18.41 -1.15
CA GLY A 151 -24.99 -18.17 -2.55
C GLY A 151 -26.48 -17.96 -2.87
N GLY A 152 -27.31 -17.71 -1.84
CA GLY A 152 -28.73 -17.42 -2.01
C GLY A 152 -29.02 -16.05 -2.64
N ALA A 153 -30.31 -15.74 -2.81
CA ALA A 153 -30.73 -14.43 -3.28
C ALA A 153 -30.26 -13.31 -2.34
N PHE A 154 -29.93 -12.15 -2.91
CA PHE A 154 -29.57 -10.97 -2.14
C PHE A 154 -30.78 -10.42 -1.39
N THR A 155 -30.57 -10.07 -0.13
CA THR A 155 -31.58 -9.45 0.74
C THR A 155 -31.10 -8.07 1.17
N THR A 156 -31.94 -7.05 1.04
CA THR A 156 -31.59 -5.71 1.49
C THR A 156 -31.54 -5.66 3.01
N ILE A 157 -30.40 -5.24 3.56
CA ILE A 157 -30.17 -5.12 5.01
C ILE A 157 -29.97 -3.66 5.47
N VAL A 158 -29.63 -2.76 4.55
CA VAL A 158 -29.63 -1.31 4.78
C VAL A 158 -30.21 -0.63 3.56
N THR A 159 -31.13 0.32 3.79
CA THR A 159 -31.66 1.23 2.78
C THR A 159 -31.36 2.65 3.23
N ASN A 160 -30.94 3.52 2.30
CA ASN A 160 -30.59 4.92 2.57
C ASN A 160 -29.48 5.09 3.63
N GLY A 161 -28.51 4.18 3.67
CA GLY A 161 -27.30 4.37 4.47
C GLY A 161 -26.57 5.63 3.99
N VAL A 162 -26.02 6.43 4.90
CA VAL A 162 -25.44 7.74 4.57
C VAL A 162 -23.93 7.62 4.37
N VAL A 163 -23.41 8.26 3.33
CA VAL A 163 -21.97 8.51 3.17
C VAL A 163 -21.67 9.93 3.68
N PRO A 164 -20.71 10.13 4.60
CA PRO A 164 -20.30 11.47 5.02
C PRO A 164 -19.88 12.33 3.82
N PRO A 165 -20.11 13.66 3.84
CA PRO A 165 -19.65 14.54 2.79
C PRO A 165 -18.11 14.56 2.70
N PRO A 166 -17.53 14.99 1.56
CA PRO A 166 -16.11 15.32 1.48
C PRO A 166 -15.71 16.35 2.56
N ASN A 167 -14.50 16.22 3.12
CA ASN A 167 -13.99 17.18 4.11
C ASN A 167 -13.48 18.48 3.44
N VAL A 168 -14.40 19.24 2.84
CA VAL A 168 -14.09 20.45 2.07
C VAL A 168 -13.28 21.46 2.89
N GLY A 169 -13.68 21.69 4.13
CA GLY A 169 -13.03 22.65 5.03
C GLY A 169 -13.96 23.27 6.07
N PRO A 170 -13.41 24.07 7.01
CA PRO A 170 -14.14 24.59 8.16
C PRO A 170 -15.44 25.33 7.80
N ARG A 171 -15.45 26.10 6.71
CA ARG A 171 -16.65 26.85 6.27
C ARG A 171 -17.80 25.95 5.85
N SER A 172 -17.49 24.84 5.18
CA SER A 172 -18.49 23.89 4.69
C SER A 172 -18.91 22.90 5.78
N ILE A 173 -17.98 22.47 6.63
CA ILE A 173 -18.25 21.44 7.65
C ILE A 173 -18.73 22.07 8.97
N THR A 174 -17.90 22.92 9.57
CA THR A 174 -18.06 23.35 10.97
C THR A 174 -18.90 24.59 11.18
N THR A 175 -18.98 25.50 10.20
CA THR A 175 -19.69 26.77 10.38
C THR A 175 -21.22 26.58 10.33
N PRO A 176 -21.96 26.85 11.42
CA PRO A 176 -23.42 26.81 11.39
C PRO A 176 -23.98 27.87 10.46
N GLY A 177 -25.09 27.57 9.79
CA GLY A 177 -25.75 28.49 8.86
C GLY A 177 -25.04 28.63 7.51
N ALA A 178 -23.70 28.72 7.45
CA ALA A 178 -22.97 28.74 6.17
C ALA A 178 -22.69 27.33 5.63
N GLY A 179 -22.33 26.39 6.50
CA GLY A 179 -22.07 24.98 6.19
C GLY A 179 -23.03 24.06 6.95
N LEU A 180 -22.57 22.86 7.32
CA LEU A 180 -23.37 21.87 8.06
C LEU A 180 -23.45 22.13 9.56
N GLY A 181 -22.59 22.98 10.13
CA GLY A 181 -22.58 23.25 11.56
C GLY A 181 -22.23 22.03 12.43
N SER A 182 -21.39 21.13 11.92
CA SER A 182 -21.01 19.87 12.59
C SER A 182 -19.49 19.68 12.62
N THR A 183 -18.98 18.74 13.41
CA THR A 183 -17.57 18.31 13.30
C THR A 183 -17.47 17.13 12.35
N TYR A 184 -16.34 16.98 11.67
CA TYR A 184 -16.16 15.83 10.77
C TYR A 184 -16.25 14.49 11.51
N ASN A 185 -15.73 14.43 12.74
CA ASN A 185 -15.87 13.26 13.61
C ASN A 185 -17.34 12.90 13.90
N ALA A 186 -18.20 13.90 14.14
CA ALA A 186 -19.62 13.67 14.35
C ALA A 186 -20.32 13.17 13.07
N LEU A 187 -19.96 13.72 11.89
CA LEU A 187 -20.49 13.26 10.61
C LEU A 187 -20.09 11.80 10.31
N MET A 188 -18.82 11.46 10.53
CA MET A 188 -18.31 10.10 10.36
C MET A 188 -18.98 9.11 11.33
N ALA A 189 -19.14 9.49 12.60
CA ALA A 189 -19.81 8.66 13.60
C ALA A 189 -21.30 8.45 13.28
N ALA A 190 -21.99 9.49 12.81
CA ALA A 190 -23.40 9.41 12.43
C ALA A 190 -23.65 8.55 11.19
N ALA A 191 -22.63 8.32 10.36
CA ALA A 191 -22.72 7.45 9.18
C ALA A 191 -22.58 5.96 9.52
N VAL A 192 -22.16 5.60 10.75
CA VAL A 192 -22.06 4.20 11.16
C VAL A 192 -23.45 3.61 11.36
N GLN A 193 -23.80 2.59 10.58
CA GLN A 193 -25.00 1.77 10.76
C GLN A 193 -24.70 0.57 11.65
N THR A 194 -25.63 0.21 12.54
CA THR A 194 -25.55 -1.02 13.35
C THR A 194 -26.75 -1.91 13.03
N LEU A 195 -26.50 -3.14 12.59
CA LEU A 195 -27.50 -4.13 12.23
C LEU A 195 -27.99 -4.91 13.46
N PRO A 196 -29.16 -5.58 13.37
CA PRO A 196 -29.68 -6.40 14.47
C PRO A 196 -28.76 -7.53 14.92
N ASP A 197 -27.91 -8.05 14.02
CA ASP A 197 -26.93 -9.10 14.34
C ASP A 197 -25.65 -8.57 15.01
N GLY A 198 -25.57 -7.26 15.27
CA GLY A 198 -24.42 -6.58 15.86
C GLY A 198 -23.36 -6.13 14.84
N THR A 199 -23.55 -6.43 13.55
CA THR A 199 -22.66 -5.95 12.49
C THR A 199 -22.73 -4.43 12.39
N LYS A 200 -21.57 -3.77 12.33
CA LYS A 200 -21.49 -2.33 12.01
C LYS A 200 -20.99 -2.11 10.60
N ILE A 201 -21.52 -1.08 9.94
CA ILE A 201 -21.18 -0.70 8.57
C ILE A 201 -20.81 0.77 8.53
N PHE A 202 -19.75 1.11 7.82
CA PHE A 202 -19.37 2.47 7.47
C PHE A 202 -18.98 2.51 5.99
N CYS A 203 -19.49 3.51 5.25
CA CYS A 203 -19.07 3.80 3.89
C CYS A 203 -18.72 5.29 3.79
N GLY A 204 -17.52 5.64 3.34
CA GLY A 204 -17.20 7.03 3.04
C GLY A 204 -15.73 7.37 2.91
N PRO A 205 -15.43 8.66 2.65
CA PRO A 205 -14.07 9.13 2.50
C PRO A 205 -13.31 9.03 3.83
N THR A 206 -12.06 8.63 3.76
CA THR A 206 -11.13 8.47 4.88
C THR A 206 -9.74 8.96 4.47
N ASP A 207 -8.86 9.13 5.44
CA ASP A 207 -7.42 9.06 5.16
C ASP A 207 -7.09 7.71 4.51
N ASP A 208 -6.07 7.68 3.67
CA ASP A 208 -5.56 6.42 3.13
C ASP A 208 -4.75 5.69 4.20
N PRO A 209 -5.20 4.51 4.68
CA PRO A 209 -4.48 3.81 5.73
C PRO A 209 -3.21 3.11 5.24
N PHE A 210 -3.01 3.01 3.93
CA PHE A 210 -1.81 2.41 3.38
C PHE A 210 -0.62 3.38 3.50
N PHE A 211 0.59 2.85 3.42
CA PHE A 211 1.81 3.64 3.53
C PHE A 211 2.93 2.94 2.80
N VAL A 212 3.59 3.66 1.90
CA VAL A 212 4.66 3.09 1.09
C VAL A 212 5.36 4.18 0.30
N ASP A 213 6.64 3.97 0.09
CA ASP A 213 7.41 4.78 -0.85
C ASP A 213 7.12 4.39 -2.30
N LEU A 214 6.02 4.90 -2.87
CA LEU A 214 5.62 4.57 -4.25
C LEU A 214 6.69 4.92 -5.27
N GLY A 215 7.20 6.15 -5.19
CA GLY A 215 8.19 6.64 -6.14
C GLY A 215 9.50 5.86 -6.08
N GLY A 216 9.93 5.42 -4.89
CA GLY A 216 11.12 4.59 -4.74
C GLY A 216 10.90 3.15 -5.17
N ILE A 217 9.81 2.52 -4.70
CA ILE A 217 9.59 1.09 -4.93
C ILE A 217 9.31 0.77 -6.40
N PHE A 218 8.56 1.63 -7.11
CA PHE A 218 8.25 1.46 -8.52
C PHE A 218 9.30 2.07 -9.46
N ASP A 219 10.28 2.81 -8.95
CA ASP A 219 11.54 3.11 -9.65
C ASP A 219 12.51 1.93 -9.49
N LEU A 220 12.09 0.77 -10.03
CA LEU A 220 12.83 -0.48 -10.06
C LEU A 220 13.39 -0.90 -8.69
N GLY A 221 12.59 -0.87 -7.62
CA GLY A 221 13.04 -1.25 -6.28
C GLY A 221 14.11 -0.31 -5.71
N GLY A 222 14.07 0.97 -6.09
CA GLY A 222 14.89 2.06 -5.57
C GLY A 222 14.59 2.42 -4.12
N VAL A 223 14.69 1.44 -3.21
CA VAL A 223 14.46 1.59 -1.77
C VAL A 223 15.35 2.69 -1.21
N ARG A 224 14.73 3.66 -0.54
CA ARG A 224 15.41 4.82 0.03
C ARG A 224 15.54 4.66 1.53
N ALA A 225 16.66 5.13 2.08
CA ALA A 225 16.88 5.11 3.52
C ALA A 225 15.77 5.87 4.27
N PRO A 226 15.46 5.50 5.52
CA PRO A 226 14.55 6.24 6.39
C PRO A 226 14.91 7.74 6.42
N GLY A 227 13.91 8.60 6.22
CA GLY A 227 14.08 10.06 6.12
C GLY A 227 14.36 10.59 4.71
N ALA A 228 14.81 9.74 3.77
CA ALA A 228 14.87 10.07 2.34
C ALA A 228 13.66 9.53 1.57
N ALA A 229 13.07 8.43 2.06
CA ALA A 229 11.82 7.88 1.55
C ALA A 229 10.65 8.87 1.72
N ARG A 230 9.68 8.81 0.80
CA ARG A 230 8.46 9.62 0.85
C ARG A 230 7.26 8.72 0.72
N ASP A 231 6.39 8.78 1.71
CA ASP A 231 5.08 8.15 1.61
C ASP A 231 4.29 8.81 0.47
N GLY A 232 3.97 8.01 -0.56
CA GLY A 232 3.28 8.48 -1.76
C GLY A 232 1.79 8.73 -1.56
N VAL A 233 1.20 8.11 -0.54
CA VAL A 233 -0.23 8.24 -0.21
C VAL A 233 -0.48 9.15 0.99
N ALA A 234 0.58 9.57 1.68
CA ALA A 234 0.48 10.56 2.76
C ALA A 234 -0.35 11.79 2.35
N ARG A 235 -1.28 12.18 3.22
CA ARG A 235 -2.18 13.33 3.07
C ARG A 235 -3.10 13.23 1.85
N LYS A 236 -3.32 12.02 1.35
CA LYS A 236 -4.37 11.70 0.39
C LYS A 236 -5.55 11.08 1.11
N ASN A 237 -6.71 11.17 0.50
CA ASN A 237 -7.87 10.43 0.95
C ASN A 237 -8.08 9.21 0.04
N THR A 238 -8.94 8.31 0.51
CA THR A 238 -9.54 7.20 -0.23
C THR A 238 -10.99 7.05 0.23
N HIS A 239 -11.77 6.15 -0.38
CA HIS A 239 -13.10 5.78 0.11
C HIS A 239 -13.11 4.36 0.68
N ALA A 240 -13.50 4.22 1.95
CA ALA A 240 -13.58 2.93 2.63
C ALA A 240 -15.01 2.40 2.68
N ILE A 241 -15.18 1.09 2.42
CA ILE A 241 -16.30 0.28 2.86
C ILE A 241 -15.80 -0.60 4.01
N ALA A 242 -16.23 -0.29 5.23
CA ALA A 242 -15.81 -0.98 6.44
C ALA A 242 -16.96 -1.74 7.10
N LEU A 243 -16.67 -2.97 7.54
CA LEU A 243 -17.57 -3.85 8.27
C LEU A 243 -16.90 -4.27 9.59
N GLN A 244 -17.60 -4.17 10.71
CA GLN A 244 -17.24 -4.87 11.94
C GLN A 244 -18.30 -5.94 12.21
N ILE A 245 -17.94 -7.21 12.07
CA ILE A 245 -18.86 -8.34 12.07
C ILE A 245 -18.57 -9.24 13.27
N PRO A 246 -19.56 -9.60 14.08
CA PRO A 246 -19.37 -10.59 15.14
C PRO A 246 -18.88 -11.95 14.60
N VAL A 247 -17.96 -12.58 15.33
CA VAL A 247 -17.43 -13.92 15.05
C VAL A 247 -18.55 -14.96 14.98
N SER A 248 -19.62 -14.78 15.75
CA SER A 248 -20.81 -15.64 15.71
C SER A 248 -21.50 -15.69 14.34
N VAL A 249 -21.37 -14.63 13.53
CA VAL A 249 -21.91 -14.53 12.16
C VAL A 249 -20.96 -15.18 11.14
N LEU A 250 -19.64 -15.18 11.41
CA LEU A 250 -18.60 -15.57 10.46
C LEU A 250 -18.10 -17.02 10.63
N LYS A 251 -18.15 -17.56 11.85
CA LYS A 251 -17.68 -18.92 12.16
C LYS A 251 -18.38 -19.96 11.28
N LYS A 252 -17.78 -21.15 11.15
CA LYS A 252 -18.48 -22.30 10.55
C LYS A 252 -19.79 -22.58 11.29
N ALA A 253 -20.82 -22.97 10.55
CA ALA A 253 -22.16 -23.16 11.10
C ALA A 253 -22.18 -24.14 12.29
N SER A 254 -21.44 -25.25 12.20
CA SER A 254 -21.30 -26.26 13.25
C SER A 254 -20.40 -25.88 14.41
N ALA A 255 -19.62 -24.79 14.29
CA ALA A 255 -18.68 -24.38 15.32
C ALA A 255 -19.42 -23.89 16.58
N PRO A 256 -18.92 -24.16 17.79
CA PRO A 256 -19.43 -23.51 18.99
C PRO A 256 -19.14 -21.99 18.97
N ALA A 257 -19.63 -21.26 19.97
CA ALA A 257 -19.20 -19.89 20.19
C ALA A 257 -17.70 -19.86 20.53
N LEU A 258 -17.03 -18.76 20.18
CA LEU A 258 -15.65 -18.54 20.57
C LEU A 258 -15.55 -18.39 22.10
N THR A 259 -14.55 -19.01 22.70
CA THR A 259 -14.32 -19.01 24.16
C THR A 259 -12.83 -18.80 24.44
N SER A 260 -12.48 -18.43 25.67
CA SER A 260 -11.09 -18.20 26.06
C SER A 260 -10.23 -19.47 25.97
N THR A 261 -10.88 -20.63 25.92
CA THR A 261 -10.27 -21.95 25.74
C THR A 261 -10.21 -22.40 24.27
N THR A 262 -10.75 -21.62 23.32
CA THR A 262 -10.69 -21.97 21.91
C THR A 262 -9.24 -22.02 21.46
N ASN A 263 -8.88 -23.12 20.80
CA ASN A 263 -7.56 -23.32 20.25
C ASN A 263 -7.29 -22.28 19.14
N ILE A 264 -6.17 -21.55 19.25
CA ILE A 264 -5.76 -20.56 18.24
C ILE A 264 -5.47 -21.18 16.87
N LEU A 265 -5.41 -22.52 16.77
CA LEU A 265 -5.28 -23.27 15.54
C LEU A 265 -6.59 -23.94 15.09
N ASP A 266 -7.73 -23.61 15.67
CA ASP A 266 -9.00 -24.24 15.33
C ASP A 266 -9.49 -23.79 13.94
N GLY A 267 -9.46 -24.74 13.00
CA GLY A 267 -9.90 -24.55 11.62
C GLY A 267 -11.39 -24.20 11.46
N ASN A 268 -12.20 -24.26 12.53
CA ASN A 268 -13.61 -23.85 12.50
C ASN A 268 -13.81 -22.33 12.48
N TYR A 269 -12.77 -21.59 12.80
CA TYR A 269 -12.76 -20.14 12.87
C TYR A 269 -11.86 -19.54 11.79
N VAL A 270 -11.69 -20.21 10.65
CA VAL A 270 -10.95 -19.69 9.51
C VAL A 270 -11.92 -19.18 8.46
N ILE A 271 -11.68 -17.95 7.99
CA ILE A 271 -12.39 -17.34 6.86
C ILE A 271 -11.39 -16.89 5.79
N GLY A 272 -11.81 -16.84 4.54
CA GLY A 272 -11.14 -16.16 3.44
C GLY A 272 -11.96 -14.94 3.03
N VAL A 273 -11.30 -13.82 2.77
CA VAL A 273 -11.94 -12.55 2.43
C VAL A 273 -11.33 -12.01 1.15
N TRP A 274 -12.18 -11.50 0.25
CA TRP A 274 -11.76 -10.74 -0.92
C TRP A 274 -12.81 -9.68 -1.25
N ALA A 275 -12.43 -8.65 -2.00
CA ALA A 275 -13.31 -7.57 -2.42
C ALA A 275 -13.28 -7.41 -3.93
N SER A 276 -14.38 -6.92 -4.52
CA SER A 276 -14.47 -6.69 -5.95
C SER A 276 -15.28 -5.45 -6.31
N ALA A 277 -15.07 -4.97 -7.52
CA ALA A 277 -15.90 -3.97 -8.16
C ALA A 277 -16.39 -4.48 -9.52
N SER A 278 -17.67 -4.25 -9.81
CA SER A 278 -18.30 -4.66 -11.06
C SER A 278 -19.04 -3.50 -11.72
N ARG A 279 -19.08 -3.49 -13.05
CA ARG A 279 -19.81 -2.50 -13.87
C ARG A 279 -20.79 -3.15 -14.83
N PRO A 280 -21.86 -2.46 -15.24
CA PRO A 280 -22.68 -2.89 -16.36
C PRO A 280 -21.85 -3.06 -17.63
N SER A 281 -22.09 -4.13 -18.38
CA SER A 281 -21.31 -4.52 -19.57
C SER A 281 -21.38 -3.53 -20.73
N THR A 282 -22.33 -2.58 -20.70
CA THR A 282 -22.51 -1.59 -21.76
C THR A 282 -22.65 -0.18 -21.18
N ARG A 283 -21.84 0.73 -21.73
CA ARG A 283 -21.93 2.19 -21.50
C ARG A 283 -22.17 2.89 -22.83
N VAL A 284 -23.20 3.71 -22.90
CA VAL A 284 -23.47 4.59 -24.05
C VAL A 284 -23.24 6.03 -23.63
N LEU A 285 -22.33 6.72 -24.30
CA LEU A 285 -22.05 8.13 -24.07
C LEU A 285 -23.12 9.00 -24.74
N SER A 286 -23.49 10.10 -24.09
CA SER A 286 -24.40 11.08 -24.68
C SER A 286 -23.64 12.02 -25.63
N ALA A 287 -24.18 12.21 -26.83
CA ALA A 287 -23.66 13.20 -27.79
C ALA A 287 -24.01 14.66 -27.42
N THR A 288 -24.94 14.87 -26.49
CA THR A 288 -25.46 16.20 -26.12
C THR A 288 -25.02 16.65 -24.73
N GLY A 289 -24.02 15.98 -24.15
CA GLY A 289 -23.53 16.27 -22.80
C GLY A 289 -24.45 15.81 -21.66
N GLY A 290 -25.46 14.99 -21.96
CA GLY A 290 -26.27 14.32 -20.94
C GLY A 290 -25.50 13.21 -20.20
N ALA A 291 -26.10 12.66 -19.14
CA ALA A 291 -25.53 11.52 -18.43
C ALA A 291 -25.33 10.33 -19.38
N SER A 292 -24.24 9.58 -19.19
CA SER A 292 -24.07 8.28 -19.85
C SER A 292 -25.17 7.32 -19.40
N THR A 293 -25.64 6.47 -20.30
CA THR A 293 -26.55 5.37 -19.94
C THR A 293 -25.77 4.07 -19.79
N TYR A 294 -26.24 3.21 -18.88
CA TYR A 294 -25.60 1.95 -18.54
C TYR A 294 -26.62 0.83 -18.58
N SER A 295 -26.24 -0.32 -19.14
CA SER A 295 -27.14 -1.48 -19.29
C SER A 295 -26.34 -2.79 -19.37
N GLY A 296 -27.08 -3.91 -19.41
CA GLY A 296 -26.51 -5.25 -19.45
C GLY A 296 -26.18 -5.83 -18.07
N SER A 297 -25.57 -7.00 -18.06
CA SER A 297 -25.15 -7.68 -16.84
C SER A 297 -23.97 -6.95 -16.19
N TYR A 298 -23.84 -7.07 -14.87
CA TYR A 298 -22.63 -6.64 -14.18
C TYR A 298 -21.47 -7.59 -14.49
N VAL A 299 -20.31 -7.01 -14.81
CA VAL A 299 -19.04 -7.69 -15.09
C VAL A 299 -18.01 -7.17 -14.11
N GLN A 300 -17.25 -8.08 -13.49
CA GLN A 300 -16.16 -7.72 -12.59
C GLN A 300 -15.03 -7.04 -13.37
N VAL A 301 -14.51 -5.95 -12.82
CA VAL A 301 -13.42 -5.17 -13.42
C VAL A 301 -12.23 -4.96 -12.48
N SER A 302 -12.41 -5.25 -11.18
CA SER A 302 -11.35 -5.23 -10.18
C SER A 302 -11.64 -6.27 -9.11
N ARG A 303 -10.58 -6.88 -8.57
CA ARG A 303 -10.61 -7.75 -7.39
C ARG A 303 -9.38 -7.53 -6.53
N LEU A 304 -9.51 -7.81 -5.24
CA LEU A 304 -8.37 -7.84 -4.33
C LEU A 304 -8.64 -8.84 -3.21
N GLY A 305 -7.76 -9.84 -3.07
CA GLY A 305 -7.74 -10.80 -1.95
C GLY A 305 -6.50 -10.55 -1.10
N MET A 306 -5.37 -11.16 -1.48
CA MET A 306 -4.08 -10.86 -0.87
C MET A 306 -3.53 -9.54 -1.40
N PRO A 307 -2.95 -8.71 -0.51
CA PRO A 307 -2.24 -7.50 -0.92
C PRO A 307 -1.14 -7.82 -1.94
N LEU A 308 -0.89 -6.86 -2.83
CA LEU A 308 0.26 -6.84 -3.74
C LEU A 308 0.38 -8.02 -4.73
N LEU A 309 -0.59 -8.95 -4.75
CA LEU A 309 -0.60 -10.06 -5.70
C LEU A 309 -0.63 -9.53 -7.14
N ASN A 310 -1.53 -8.57 -7.42
CA ASN A 310 -1.61 -8.03 -8.77
C ASN A 310 -0.44 -7.08 -9.07
N GLU A 311 0.11 -6.42 -8.06
CA GLU A 311 1.12 -5.38 -8.12
C GLU A 311 2.52 -5.97 -8.37
N VAL A 312 2.89 -7.03 -7.65
CA VAL A 312 4.26 -7.55 -7.53
C VAL A 312 4.41 -8.97 -8.09
N ILE A 313 3.37 -9.80 -8.04
CA ILE A 313 3.45 -11.19 -8.53
C ILE A 313 3.02 -11.28 -10.00
N ASN A 314 1.89 -10.64 -10.35
CA ASN A 314 1.39 -10.67 -11.71
C ASN A 314 2.18 -9.73 -12.63
N PRO A 315 2.69 -10.21 -13.79
CA PRO A 315 3.30 -9.34 -14.79
C PRO A 315 2.25 -8.43 -15.42
N ILE A 316 2.67 -7.26 -15.90
CA ILE A 316 1.77 -6.20 -16.42
C ILE A 316 0.73 -6.72 -17.44
N GLY A 317 1.12 -7.64 -18.33
CA GLY A 317 0.23 -8.19 -19.36
C GLY A 317 -0.85 -9.15 -18.85
N ALA A 318 -0.80 -9.57 -17.59
CA ALA A 318 -1.76 -10.48 -16.98
C ALA A 318 -2.71 -9.79 -15.98
N LYS A 319 -2.41 -8.54 -15.57
CA LYS A 319 -3.10 -7.87 -14.46
C LYS A 319 -4.58 -7.62 -14.71
N ASP A 320 -4.92 -7.20 -15.92
CA ASP A 320 -6.32 -6.95 -16.30
C ASP A 320 -7.14 -8.26 -16.36
N ALA A 321 -6.55 -9.32 -16.91
CA ALA A 321 -7.18 -10.63 -16.99
C ALA A 321 -7.41 -11.21 -15.59
N TRP A 322 -6.44 -11.02 -14.68
CA TRP A 322 -6.57 -11.39 -13.28
C TRP A 322 -7.69 -10.59 -12.60
N ASN A 323 -7.78 -9.28 -12.81
CA ASN A 323 -8.85 -8.43 -12.23
C ASN A 323 -10.27 -8.82 -12.67
N ALA A 324 -10.41 -9.35 -13.89
CA ALA A 324 -11.71 -9.66 -14.49
C ALA A 324 -12.35 -10.99 -14.02
N VAL A 325 -11.65 -11.82 -13.25
CA VAL A 325 -12.11 -13.17 -12.85
C VAL A 325 -12.20 -13.34 -11.34
N THR A 326 -13.05 -14.23 -10.85
CA THR A 326 -13.11 -14.50 -9.39
C THR A 326 -11.93 -15.38 -8.96
N PRO A 327 -11.60 -15.44 -7.65
CA PRO A 327 -10.62 -16.41 -7.13
C PRO A 327 -10.92 -17.87 -7.47
N TYR A 328 -12.18 -18.20 -7.79
CA TYR A 328 -12.62 -19.55 -8.17
C TYR A 328 -12.34 -19.89 -9.65
N ALA A 329 -12.14 -18.88 -10.49
CA ALA A 329 -12.00 -19.01 -11.93
C ALA A 329 -10.63 -18.52 -12.43
N GLU A 330 -9.64 -18.48 -11.53
CA GLU A 330 -8.29 -18.05 -11.84
C GLU A 330 -7.60 -18.97 -12.85
N ALA A 331 -6.87 -18.38 -13.80
CA ALA A 331 -6.14 -19.14 -14.80
C ALA A 331 -4.90 -19.80 -14.20
N ALA A 332 -4.60 -21.03 -14.62
CA ALA A 332 -3.42 -21.77 -14.14
C ALA A 332 -2.10 -21.00 -14.36
N ALA A 333 -2.02 -20.11 -15.35
CA ALA A 333 -0.84 -19.29 -15.59
C ALA A 333 -0.61 -18.23 -14.49
N THR A 334 -1.66 -17.55 -14.01
CA THR A 334 -1.52 -16.56 -12.94
C THR A 334 -1.32 -17.22 -11.58
N ASP A 335 -1.95 -18.37 -11.33
CA ASP A 335 -1.66 -19.24 -10.17
C ASP A 335 -0.18 -19.59 -10.06
N ASP A 336 0.44 -19.92 -11.19
CA ASP A 336 1.80 -20.43 -11.19
C ASP A 336 2.88 -19.36 -10.97
N TYR A 337 2.56 -18.06 -11.16
CA TYR A 337 3.50 -16.97 -10.87
C TYR A 337 3.94 -16.96 -9.40
N LEU A 338 3.11 -17.41 -8.47
CA LEU A 338 3.47 -17.55 -7.06
C LEU A 338 4.58 -18.60 -6.82
N SER A 339 4.76 -19.55 -7.73
CA SER A 339 5.77 -20.60 -7.62
C SER A 339 7.17 -20.16 -8.09
N ASN A 340 7.23 -19.08 -8.87
CA ASN A 340 8.42 -18.41 -9.38
C ASN A 340 8.12 -16.91 -9.57
N PRO A 341 7.91 -16.15 -8.48
CA PRO A 341 7.48 -14.76 -8.59
C PRO A 341 8.56 -13.94 -9.29
N GLU A 342 8.19 -13.00 -10.17
CA GLU A 342 9.17 -12.20 -10.93
C GLU A 342 10.13 -11.44 -10.00
N LEU A 343 9.63 -10.95 -8.86
CA LEU A 343 10.45 -10.34 -7.80
C LEU A 343 11.59 -11.27 -7.32
N GLY A 344 11.40 -12.58 -7.39
CA GLY A 344 12.41 -13.62 -7.12
C GLY A 344 13.67 -13.48 -7.98
N LEU A 345 13.58 -12.87 -9.16
CA LEU A 345 14.73 -12.60 -10.04
C LEU A 345 15.62 -11.47 -9.52
N TYR A 346 15.08 -10.56 -8.71
CA TYR A 346 15.78 -9.38 -8.17
C TYR A 346 16.34 -9.60 -6.77
N VAL A 347 16.02 -10.74 -6.13
CA VAL A 347 16.57 -11.18 -4.84
C VAL A 347 17.57 -12.33 -5.01
N ALA A 348 18.12 -12.48 -6.21
CA ALA A 348 19.17 -13.44 -6.52
C ALA A 348 20.22 -12.76 -7.42
N ASP A 349 21.50 -13.08 -7.21
CA ASP A 349 22.58 -12.52 -8.01
C ASP A 349 22.81 -13.37 -9.27
N ASN A 350 22.98 -12.70 -10.41
CA ASN A 350 23.27 -13.32 -11.69
C ASN A 350 24.66 -13.93 -11.73
N THR A 351 25.59 -13.31 -11.00
CA THR A 351 26.96 -13.77 -10.73
C THR A 351 27.02 -14.19 -9.25
N PRO A 352 26.71 -15.46 -8.92
CA PRO A 352 26.62 -15.89 -7.53
C PRO A 352 27.95 -15.70 -6.80
N ALA A 353 27.87 -15.33 -5.52
CA ALA A 353 29.04 -15.32 -4.65
C ALA A 353 29.71 -16.71 -4.63
N PRO A 354 31.05 -16.82 -4.44
CA PRO A 354 31.75 -18.12 -4.42
C PRO A 354 31.21 -19.12 -3.39
N THR A 355 30.55 -18.61 -2.35
CA THR A 355 29.93 -19.41 -1.29
C THR A 355 28.52 -19.89 -1.62
N ALA A 356 27.88 -19.35 -2.66
CA ALA A 356 26.53 -19.72 -3.10
C ALA A 356 26.56 -20.90 -4.10
N ALA A 357 25.41 -21.55 -4.29
CA ALA A 357 25.28 -22.59 -5.30
C ALA A 357 25.35 -22.01 -6.73
N PRO A 358 25.86 -22.78 -7.72
CA PRO A 358 25.81 -22.40 -9.13
C PRO A 358 24.39 -22.07 -9.56
N LYS A 359 24.22 -21.02 -10.38
CA LYS A 359 22.91 -20.61 -10.90
C LYS A 359 22.23 -21.75 -11.70
N PRO A 360 20.91 -21.94 -11.62
CA PRO A 360 20.17 -22.86 -12.47
C PRO A 360 20.46 -22.64 -13.97
N PRO A 361 20.65 -23.70 -14.77
CA PRO A 361 20.94 -23.57 -16.20
C PRO A 361 19.91 -22.73 -16.94
N GLY A 362 20.37 -21.78 -17.76
CA GLY A 362 19.51 -20.93 -18.58
C GLY A 362 18.78 -19.81 -17.85
N GLN A 363 18.90 -19.73 -16.52
CA GLN A 363 18.27 -18.68 -15.73
C GLN A 363 19.09 -17.39 -15.77
N THR A 364 18.42 -16.24 -15.78
CA THR A 364 19.03 -14.91 -15.57
C THR A 364 18.42 -14.29 -14.33
N TYR A 365 19.27 -13.65 -13.52
CA TYR A 365 18.85 -12.89 -12.35
C TYR A 365 19.33 -11.43 -12.48
N PHE A 366 18.81 -10.56 -11.61
CA PHE A 366 18.98 -9.11 -11.70
C PHE A 366 19.30 -8.47 -10.34
N GLY A 367 19.65 -9.25 -9.31
CA GLY A 367 19.88 -8.73 -7.97
C GLY A 367 20.98 -7.67 -7.89
N GLU A 368 22.00 -7.74 -8.75
CA GLU A 368 23.06 -6.72 -8.82
C GLU A 368 22.59 -5.41 -9.45
N ALA A 369 21.50 -5.44 -10.24
CA ALA A 369 20.95 -4.26 -10.90
C ALA A 369 20.09 -3.40 -9.95
N VAL A 370 19.67 -3.95 -8.81
CA VAL A 370 18.82 -3.26 -7.82
C VAL A 370 19.49 -3.26 -6.45
N PRO A 371 20.45 -2.34 -6.20
CA PRO A 371 21.19 -2.30 -4.93
C PRO A 371 20.30 -2.11 -3.70
N GLY A 372 19.15 -1.45 -3.84
CA GLY A 372 18.18 -1.24 -2.75
C GLY A 372 17.63 -2.55 -2.19
N LEU A 373 17.56 -3.61 -3.00
CA LEU A 373 17.15 -4.96 -2.59
C LEU A 373 18.33 -5.86 -2.21
N GLY A 374 19.56 -5.32 -2.19
CA GLY A 374 20.80 -6.05 -1.87
C GLY A 374 20.73 -6.94 -0.62
N PRO A 375 20.14 -6.48 0.51
CA PRO A 375 19.99 -7.31 1.71
C PRO A 375 19.08 -8.53 1.54
N LEU A 376 18.22 -8.55 0.51
CA LEU A 376 17.27 -9.62 0.23
C LEU A 376 17.91 -10.61 -0.74
N ARG A 377 18.43 -11.72 -0.22
CA ARG A 377 19.02 -12.79 -1.03
C ARG A 377 18.45 -14.14 -0.64
N VAL A 378 17.67 -14.76 -1.52
CA VAL A 378 17.04 -16.06 -1.24
C VAL A 378 18.08 -17.18 -1.13
N GLN A 379 17.79 -18.19 -0.30
CA GLN A 379 18.69 -19.31 -0.03
C GLN A 379 19.04 -20.08 -1.31
N THR A 380 20.32 -20.43 -1.47
CA THR A 380 20.83 -21.16 -2.65
C THR A 380 21.30 -22.57 -2.33
N LYS A 381 21.57 -22.87 -1.05
CA LYS A 381 22.05 -24.17 -0.58
C LYS A 381 21.56 -24.47 0.84
N SER A 382 20.29 -24.18 1.10
CA SER A 382 19.67 -24.39 2.41
C SER A 382 19.89 -25.82 2.89
N LEU A 383 20.33 -25.98 4.14
CA LEU A 383 20.62 -27.28 4.77
C LEU A 383 21.75 -28.10 4.13
N ALA A 384 22.63 -27.50 3.34
CA ALA A 384 23.82 -28.19 2.84
C ALA A 384 24.64 -28.83 3.98
N GLY A 385 25.16 -30.04 3.74
CA GLY A 385 25.98 -30.77 4.71
C GLY A 385 25.22 -31.38 5.90
N GLN A 386 23.89 -31.28 5.95
CA GLN A 386 23.10 -31.79 7.08
C GLN A 386 23.01 -33.34 7.07
N PRO A 387 23.26 -34.02 8.22
CA PRO A 387 23.24 -35.49 8.33
C PRO A 387 21.97 -36.16 7.81
N LEU A 388 20.83 -35.53 8.03
CA LEU A 388 19.51 -36.08 7.71
C LEU A 388 19.25 -36.28 6.21
N LEU A 389 19.95 -35.54 5.35
CA LEU A 389 19.67 -35.47 3.90
C LEU A 389 20.84 -35.95 3.02
N GLY A 390 21.74 -36.77 3.59
CA GLY A 390 22.93 -37.27 2.89
C GLY A 390 24.26 -36.83 3.50
N GLY A 391 24.24 -36.10 4.63
CA GLY A 391 25.45 -35.69 5.33
C GLY A 391 26.29 -34.71 4.52
N ALA A 392 27.61 -34.82 4.63
CA ALA A 392 28.57 -33.89 4.04
C ALA A 392 28.47 -33.75 2.51
N THR A 393 27.82 -34.68 1.81
CA THR A 393 27.65 -34.67 0.35
C THR A 393 26.34 -34.05 -0.11
N PHE A 394 25.42 -33.73 0.81
CA PHE A 394 24.17 -33.06 0.46
C PHE A 394 24.44 -31.60 0.07
N ALA A 395 24.14 -31.26 -1.19
CA ALA A 395 24.44 -29.94 -1.77
C ALA A 395 23.54 -28.81 -1.22
N GLY A 396 22.45 -29.14 -0.52
CA GLY A 396 21.46 -28.18 -0.05
C GLY A 396 20.32 -27.95 -1.05
N PHE A 397 19.28 -27.27 -0.61
CA PHE A 397 18.14 -26.85 -1.44
C PHE A 397 18.34 -25.41 -1.94
N ASP A 398 18.14 -25.23 -3.24
CA ASP A 398 18.19 -23.93 -3.91
C ASP A 398 16.76 -23.43 -4.16
N PHE A 399 16.44 -22.25 -3.63
CA PHE A 399 15.11 -21.64 -3.71
C PHE A 399 15.02 -20.47 -4.70
N ARG A 400 16.08 -20.19 -5.47
CA ARG A 400 16.02 -19.19 -6.55
C ARG A 400 15.11 -19.66 -7.68
N ASN A 401 14.44 -18.72 -8.36
CA ASN A 401 13.54 -19.06 -9.47
C ASN A 401 14.20 -20.03 -10.49
N GLY A 402 13.44 -21.02 -10.92
CA GLY A 402 13.92 -22.07 -11.85
C GLY A 402 14.70 -23.22 -11.19
N ALA A 403 15.06 -23.10 -9.91
CA ALA A 403 15.70 -24.18 -9.17
C ALA A 403 14.71 -25.26 -8.72
N ALA A 404 15.22 -26.41 -8.28
CA ALA A 404 14.38 -27.53 -7.85
C ALA A 404 13.71 -27.31 -6.48
N GLY A 405 14.24 -26.44 -5.61
CA GLY A 405 13.80 -26.35 -4.21
C GLY A 405 13.78 -27.74 -3.57
N VAL A 406 12.67 -28.06 -2.90
CA VAL A 406 12.46 -29.38 -2.26
C VAL A 406 11.72 -30.39 -3.15
N SER A 407 11.43 -30.07 -4.41
CA SER A 407 10.63 -30.94 -5.30
C SER A 407 11.23 -32.33 -5.52
N GLY A 408 12.57 -32.46 -5.44
CA GLY A 408 13.27 -33.74 -5.52
C GLY A 408 12.95 -34.73 -4.39
N LEU A 409 12.25 -34.30 -3.34
CA LEU A 409 11.76 -35.18 -2.28
C LEU A 409 10.48 -35.94 -2.66
N ALA A 410 9.85 -35.63 -3.80
CA ALA A 410 8.60 -36.27 -4.21
C ALA A 410 8.70 -37.80 -4.20
N GLY A 411 7.72 -38.46 -3.58
CA GLY A 411 7.68 -39.91 -3.44
C GLY A 411 8.61 -40.50 -2.36
N ASN A 412 9.40 -39.67 -1.67
CA ASN A 412 10.24 -40.12 -0.56
C ASN A 412 9.38 -40.48 0.67
N ALA A 413 9.59 -41.66 1.25
CA ALA A 413 8.88 -42.14 2.43
C ALA A 413 9.04 -41.24 3.67
N LEU A 414 10.10 -40.43 3.73
CA LEU A 414 10.31 -39.41 4.78
C LEU A 414 9.22 -38.33 4.81
N LEU A 415 8.45 -38.18 3.72
CA LEU A 415 7.37 -37.20 3.64
C LEU A 415 6.06 -37.71 4.25
N ASN A 416 5.94 -39.00 4.57
CA ASN A 416 4.70 -39.57 5.10
C ASN A 416 4.27 -38.86 6.39
N GLY A 417 3.00 -38.45 6.45
CA GLY A 417 2.46 -37.69 7.59
C GLY A 417 2.77 -36.19 7.57
N THR A 418 3.38 -35.68 6.51
CA THR A 418 3.62 -34.25 6.29
C THR A 418 2.68 -33.69 5.21
N ALA A 419 2.55 -32.37 5.13
CA ALA A 419 1.86 -31.68 4.04
C ALA A 419 2.50 -31.94 2.67
N LEU A 420 3.78 -32.35 2.64
CA LEU A 420 4.49 -32.69 1.40
C LEU A 420 4.23 -34.14 0.95
N ALA A 421 3.51 -34.96 1.73
CA ALA A 421 3.13 -36.31 1.33
C ALA A 421 2.23 -36.28 0.07
N PRO A 422 2.18 -37.36 -0.74
CA PRO A 422 1.22 -37.47 -1.84
C PRO A 422 -0.23 -37.27 -1.37
N ILE A 423 -1.10 -36.77 -2.26
CA ILE A 423 -2.54 -36.62 -2.00
C ILE A 423 -3.17 -37.94 -1.55
N ALA A 424 -2.76 -39.06 -2.15
CA ALA A 424 -3.23 -40.40 -1.77
C ALA A 424 -2.91 -40.77 -0.30
N SER A 425 -1.96 -40.07 0.33
CA SER A 425 -1.56 -40.23 1.73
C SER A 425 -2.04 -39.06 2.61
N GLY A 426 -2.96 -38.23 2.12
CA GLY A 426 -3.55 -37.10 2.85
C GLY A 426 -2.70 -35.83 2.88
N GLY A 427 -1.64 -35.74 2.08
CA GLY A 427 -0.85 -34.52 1.90
C GLY A 427 -1.22 -33.74 0.64
N TYR A 428 -0.32 -32.85 0.21
CA TYR A 428 -0.46 -31.95 -0.93
C TYR A 428 0.79 -31.97 -1.84
N GLY A 429 1.54 -33.06 -1.83
CA GLY A 429 2.83 -33.19 -2.51
C GLY A 429 2.78 -32.84 -4.00
N GLU A 430 1.75 -33.26 -4.73
CA GLU A 430 1.58 -32.95 -6.16
C GLU A 430 1.36 -31.44 -6.41
N TYR A 431 0.80 -30.72 -5.44
CA TYR A 431 0.60 -29.27 -5.51
C TYR A 431 1.84 -28.49 -5.05
N LEU A 432 2.58 -28.99 -4.06
CA LEU A 432 3.69 -28.30 -3.39
C LEU A 432 5.08 -28.68 -3.92
N LEU A 433 5.28 -29.88 -4.44
CA LEU A 433 6.58 -30.39 -4.89
C LEU A 433 6.73 -30.25 -6.40
N ARG A 434 6.64 -29.02 -6.90
CA ARG A 434 6.70 -28.74 -8.34
C ARG A 434 8.15 -28.53 -8.80
N ALA A 435 8.59 -29.30 -9.80
CA ALA A 435 9.93 -29.17 -10.36
C ALA A 435 10.16 -27.79 -11.02
N GLY A 436 11.33 -27.19 -10.78
CA GLY A 436 11.67 -25.85 -11.29
C GLY A 436 10.89 -24.69 -10.67
N LYS A 437 10.15 -24.96 -9.59
CA LYS A 437 9.14 -24.08 -8.98
C LYS A 437 9.32 -24.04 -7.46
N PRO A 438 10.46 -23.55 -6.97
CA PRO A 438 10.86 -23.71 -5.58
C PRO A 438 9.95 -22.96 -4.60
N ARG A 439 9.25 -21.91 -5.05
CA ARG A 439 8.35 -21.12 -4.19
C ARG A 439 6.94 -21.70 -4.08
N SER A 440 6.71 -22.85 -4.70
CA SER A 440 5.46 -23.61 -4.56
C SER A 440 5.25 -24.17 -3.15
N VAL A 441 6.28 -24.19 -2.29
CA VAL A 441 6.16 -24.67 -0.90
C VAL A 441 5.94 -23.57 0.13
N ASP A 442 6.13 -22.29 -0.19
CA ASP A 442 6.01 -21.19 0.76
C ASP A 442 5.07 -20.08 0.26
N ILE A 443 5.40 -19.39 -0.84
CA ILE A 443 4.63 -18.25 -1.35
C ILE A 443 3.28 -18.69 -1.90
N LEU A 444 3.26 -19.73 -2.74
CA LEU A 444 2.03 -20.29 -3.30
C LEU A 444 0.98 -20.64 -2.23
N PRO A 445 1.26 -21.53 -1.25
CA PRO A 445 0.25 -21.88 -0.26
C PRO A 445 -0.18 -20.69 0.62
N ILE A 446 0.72 -19.76 0.95
CA ILE A 446 0.36 -18.56 1.74
C ILE A 446 -0.73 -17.75 1.03
N PHE A 447 -0.58 -17.50 -0.27
CA PHE A 447 -1.50 -16.66 -1.03
C PHE A 447 -2.76 -17.42 -1.48
N HIS A 448 -2.62 -18.70 -1.83
CA HIS A 448 -3.69 -19.45 -2.47
C HIS A 448 -4.51 -20.35 -1.57
N THR A 449 -3.93 -20.99 -0.56
CA THR A 449 -4.65 -21.94 0.29
C THR A 449 -4.71 -21.52 1.75
N GLY A 450 -3.88 -20.56 2.14
CA GLY A 450 -3.44 -20.41 3.53
C GLY A 450 -2.51 -21.56 3.91
N VAL A 451 -2.01 -21.50 5.14
CA VAL A 451 -1.03 -22.45 5.67
C VAL A 451 -1.69 -23.29 6.78
N PRO A 452 -1.64 -24.62 6.69
CA PRO A 452 -2.14 -25.49 7.76
C PRO A 452 -1.09 -25.59 8.88
N ASN A 453 -1.55 -25.88 10.10
CA ASN A 453 -0.64 -26.36 11.15
C ASN A 453 -0.25 -27.82 10.87
N ALA A 454 0.66 -28.03 9.92
CA ALA A 454 1.18 -29.32 9.51
C ALA A 454 2.70 -29.25 9.34
N ILE A 455 3.38 -30.39 9.27
CA ILE A 455 4.81 -30.44 8.93
C ILE A 455 4.95 -30.17 7.41
N PRO A 456 5.89 -29.34 6.93
CA PRO A 456 6.93 -28.64 7.69
C PRO A 456 6.52 -27.25 8.20
N TYR A 457 5.29 -26.78 7.98
CA TYR A 457 4.80 -25.43 8.31
C TYR A 457 4.76 -25.02 9.79
N GLN A 458 5.16 -25.90 10.70
CA GLN A 458 5.43 -25.57 12.10
C GLN A 458 6.78 -24.84 12.25
N LEU A 459 6.89 -23.96 13.25
CA LEU A 459 8.15 -23.25 13.51
C LEU A 459 9.28 -24.24 13.82
N ALA A 460 10.50 -23.87 13.44
CA ALA A 460 11.68 -24.71 13.63
C ALA A 460 12.00 -25.05 15.10
N THR A 461 11.44 -24.32 16.07
CA THR A 461 11.54 -24.62 17.50
C THR A 461 11.08 -26.05 17.80
N GLY A 462 11.97 -26.85 18.40
CA GLY A 462 11.72 -28.25 18.72
C GLY A 462 12.02 -29.26 17.60
N LYS A 463 12.34 -28.79 16.39
CA LYS A 463 12.65 -29.68 15.25
C LYS A 463 14.04 -30.31 15.27
N ALA A 464 14.94 -29.85 16.15
CA ALA A 464 16.32 -30.33 16.25
C ALA A 464 17.08 -30.35 14.91
N GLY A 465 16.86 -29.34 14.06
CA GLY A 465 17.50 -29.21 12.74
C GLY A 465 16.87 -30.03 11.62
N ASN A 466 15.80 -30.79 11.90
CA ASN A 466 15.05 -31.54 10.89
C ASN A 466 13.79 -30.78 10.44
N PRO A 467 13.73 -30.15 9.26
CA PRO A 467 12.54 -29.42 8.81
C PRO A 467 11.29 -30.30 8.65
N LEU A 468 11.46 -31.61 8.46
CA LEU A 468 10.41 -32.63 8.33
C LEU A 468 10.02 -33.25 9.69
N ALA A 469 10.56 -32.78 10.80
CA ALA A 469 10.09 -33.13 12.14
C ALA A 469 8.96 -32.20 12.59
N ALA A 470 8.19 -32.68 13.58
CA ALA A 470 7.23 -31.83 14.29
C ALA A 470 7.96 -30.68 14.99
N GLY A 471 7.47 -29.47 14.77
CA GLY A 471 7.97 -28.25 15.39
C GLY A 471 6.93 -27.65 16.33
N LYS A 472 7.16 -26.40 16.74
CA LYS A 472 6.18 -25.64 17.50
C LYS A 472 4.97 -25.31 16.60
N PRO A 473 3.75 -25.67 17.03
CA PRO A 473 2.54 -25.24 16.34
C PRO A 473 2.44 -23.71 16.29
N PHE A 474 2.16 -23.16 15.11
CA PHE A 474 2.31 -21.72 14.86
C PHE A 474 1.13 -21.14 14.09
N ILE A 475 1.03 -21.37 12.79
CA ILE A 475 -0.04 -20.81 11.96
C ILE A 475 -1.06 -21.88 11.61
N ASN A 476 -2.34 -21.50 11.57
CA ASN A 476 -3.37 -22.24 10.85
C ASN A 476 -4.41 -21.27 10.30
N ASN A 477 -4.30 -20.88 9.04
CA ASN A 477 -5.32 -20.11 8.31
C ASN A 477 -5.75 -20.85 7.03
N PHE A 478 -5.60 -22.18 7.02
CA PHE A 478 -5.85 -23.03 5.86
C PHE A 478 -7.35 -23.10 5.51
N LEU A 479 -7.68 -22.69 4.28
CA LEU A 479 -9.03 -22.74 3.74
C LEU A 479 -8.98 -22.88 2.20
N LEU A 480 -9.46 -24.02 1.71
CA LEU A 480 -9.47 -24.33 0.28
C LEU A 480 -10.67 -23.70 -0.45
N VAL A 481 -10.44 -23.38 -1.71
CA VAL A 481 -11.45 -22.85 -2.64
C VAL A 481 -12.04 -24.03 -3.41
N GLY A 482 -13.07 -24.69 -2.85
CA GLY A 482 -13.86 -25.71 -3.56
C GLY A 482 -13.44 -27.17 -3.41
N GLY A 483 -12.58 -27.52 -2.45
CA GLY A 483 -12.32 -28.91 -2.01
C GLY A 483 -11.72 -29.88 -3.05
N SER A 484 -11.42 -29.42 -4.27
CA SER A 484 -10.87 -30.24 -5.36
C SER A 484 -9.34 -30.21 -5.38
N PRO A 485 -8.65 -31.34 -5.60
CA PRO A 485 -7.19 -31.38 -5.72
C PRO A 485 -6.61 -30.66 -6.95
N GLY A 486 -7.43 -30.38 -7.98
CA GLY A 486 -6.96 -29.83 -9.26
C GLY A 486 -6.73 -28.31 -9.27
N ASN A 487 -7.33 -27.58 -8.33
CA ASN A 487 -7.01 -26.19 -8.01
C ASN A 487 -7.43 -25.96 -6.55
N PRO A 488 -6.55 -26.24 -5.57
CA PRO A 488 -6.93 -26.18 -4.16
C PRO A 488 -7.15 -24.75 -3.67
N GLY A 489 -6.74 -23.73 -4.42
CA GLY A 489 -6.62 -22.37 -3.93
C GLY A 489 -7.21 -21.30 -4.83
N GLY A 490 -7.18 -20.09 -4.29
CA GLY A 490 -7.58 -18.85 -4.92
C GLY A 490 -7.19 -17.72 -4.00
N ASP A 491 -6.78 -16.61 -4.60
CA ASP A 491 -6.35 -15.43 -3.87
C ASP A 491 -7.44 -14.90 -2.93
N MET A 492 -7.18 -15.00 -1.62
CA MET A 492 -8.05 -14.50 -0.55
C MET A 492 -7.22 -14.20 0.69
N LEU A 493 -7.54 -13.10 1.36
CA LEU A 493 -6.98 -12.78 2.66
C LEU A 493 -7.56 -13.71 3.72
N ARG A 494 -6.74 -14.63 4.24
CA ARG A 494 -7.19 -15.69 5.15
C ARG A 494 -6.92 -15.35 6.60
N LEU A 495 -7.99 -15.32 7.39
CA LEU A 495 -7.97 -14.98 8.79
C LEU A 495 -8.48 -16.14 9.64
N ASN A 496 -7.64 -16.59 10.57
CA ASN A 496 -8.05 -17.37 11.71
C ASN A 496 -8.46 -16.44 12.85
N MET A 497 -9.76 -16.36 13.07
CA MET A 497 -10.39 -15.49 14.06
C MET A 497 -10.39 -16.06 15.49
N ALA A 498 -9.82 -17.25 15.71
CA ALA A 498 -9.51 -17.74 17.06
C ALA A 498 -8.20 -17.18 17.63
N VAL A 499 -7.36 -16.56 16.79
CA VAL A 499 -6.16 -15.86 17.24
C VAL A 499 -6.59 -14.52 17.87
N PRO A 500 -6.26 -14.24 19.15
CA PRO A 500 -6.64 -12.98 19.77
C PRO A 500 -5.83 -11.80 19.20
N PRO A 501 -6.38 -10.57 19.18
CA PRO A 501 -5.62 -9.40 18.77
C PRO A 501 -4.43 -9.15 19.70
N THR A 502 -3.28 -8.80 19.13
CA THR A 502 -2.16 -8.26 19.90
C THR A 502 -2.48 -6.83 20.32
N THR A 503 -2.24 -6.48 21.58
CA THR A 503 -2.49 -5.14 22.07
C THR A 503 -1.52 -4.15 21.44
N ARG A 504 -2.04 -3.06 20.85
CA ARG A 504 -1.25 -2.09 20.04
C ARG A 504 -0.25 -1.26 20.84
N ASN A 505 -0.43 -1.16 22.15
CA ASN A 505 0.51 -0.50 23.06
C ASN A 505 1.51 -1.48 23.72
N SER A 506 1.48 -2.76 23.35
CA SER A 506 2.46 -3.73 23.83
C SER A 506 3.85 -3.42 23.29
N ALA A 507 4.89 -3.60 24.11
CA ALA A 507 6.27 -3.53 23.65
C ALA A 507 6.61 -4.64 22.63
N ASP A 508 5.84 -5.72 22.60
CA ASP A 508 6.00 -6.80 21.64
C ASP A 508 5.23 -6.56 20.33
N PHE A 509 4.42 -5.51 20.21
CA PHE A 509 3.68 -5.22 18.97
C PHE A 509 4.64 -4.80 17.85
N SER A 510 4.44 -5.34 16.64
CA SER A 510 5.26 -5.04 15.47
C SER A 510 4.39 -5.01 14.21
N SER A 511 4.71 -4.10 13.27
CA SER A 511 4.10 -4.04 11.94
C SER A 511 4.52 -5.20 11.02
N GLU A 512 5.47 -6.03 11.42
CA GLU A 512 5.94 -7.19 10.63
C GLU A 512 5.09 -8.46 10.85
N GLY A 513 3.97 -8.34 11.58
CA GLY A 513 2.98 -9.41 11.70
C GLY A 513 3.56 -10.77 12.11
N LEU A 514 3.22 -11.81 11.35
CA LEU A 514 3.68 -13.17 11.62
C LEU A 514 5.19 -13.36 11.48
N LEU A 515 5.91 -12.51 10.73
CA LEU A 515 7.36 -12.61 10.66
C LEU A 515 7.99 -12.30 12.01
N TYR A 516 7.54 -11.23 12.67
CA TYR A 516 8.02 -10.91 14.01
C TYR A 516 7.60 -11.95 15.06
N ALA A 517 6.38 -12.49 14.93
CA ALA A 517 5.96 -13.62 15.77
C ALA A 517 6.87 -14.85 15.58
N ALA A 518 7.33 -15.13 14.36
CA ALA A 518 8.29 -16.20 14.10
C ALA A 518 9.66 -15.90 14.73
N VAL A 519 10.16 -14.66 14.63
CA VAL A 519 11.41 -14.25 15.30
C VAL A 519 11.33 -14.48 16.80
N LEU A 520 10.26 -14.03 17.46
CA LEU A 520 10.01 -14.28 18.88
C LEU A 520 9.96 -15.79 19.18
N GLY A 521 9.21 -16.56 18.38
CA GLY A 521 9.08 -18.01 18.55
C GLY A 521 10.38 -18.81 18.39
N LEU A 522 11.37 -18.26 17.68
CA LEU A 522 12.68 -18.87 17.43
C LEU A 522 13.77 -18.38 18.38
N THR A 523 13.71 -17.13 18.84
CA THR A 523 14.83 -16.47 19.53
C THR A 523 14.54 -16.05 20.97
N ASP A 524 13.28 -15.80 21.32
CA ASP A 524 12.92 -15.32 22.65
C ASP A 524 12.69 -16.50 23.62
N PRO A 525 13.40 -16.55 24.77
CA PRO A 525 13.25 -17.60 25.78
C PRO A 525 11.81 -17.85 26.27
N ARG A 526 10.93 -16.84 26.21
CA ARG A 526 9.51 -16.97 26.58
C ARG A 526 8.77 -17.95 25.66
N PHE A 527 9.20 -18.04 24.41
CA PHE A 527 8.50 -18.77 23.36
C PHE A 527 9.34 -19.92 22.78
N ASN A 528 10.67 -19.83 22.75
CA ASN A 528 11.53 -20.82 22.08
C ASN A 528 11.98 -22.00 22.97
N ALA A 529 11.70 -21.98 24.27
CA ALA A 529 12.16 -23.01 25.22
C ALA A 529 11.40 -24.35 25.13
N SER A 530 10.27 -24.40 24.41
CA SER A 530 9.48 -25.63 24.22
C SER A 530 8.78 -25.65 22.86
N SER A 531 8.33 -26.83 22.41
CA SER A 531 7.47 -26.98 21.22
C SER A 531 5.97 -26.90 21.52
N ALA A 532 5.58 -26.54 22.75
CA ALA A 532 4.18 -26.42 23.12
C ALA A 532 3.49 -25.29 22.31
N LEU A 533 2.20 -25.50 22.02
CA LEU A 533 1.34 -24.47 21.45
C LEU A 533 1.25 -23.28 22.42
N GLN A 534 1.53 -22.08 21.92
CA GLN A 534 1.45 -20.83 22.67
C GLN A 534 0.94 -19.74 21.74
N PHE A 535 0.20 -18.78 22.30
CA PHE A 535 -0.02 -17.52 21.61
C PHE A 535 1.26 -16.69 21.69
N ILE A 536 1.83 -16.38 20.52
CA ILE A 536 2.98 -15.48 20.37
C ILE A 536 2.43 -14.14 19.88
N PRO A 537 2.87 -12.99 20.42
CA PRO A 537 2.46 -11.68 19.93
C PRO A 537 2.64 -11.55 18.40
N ASN A 538 1.69 -10.87 17.76
CA ASN A 538 1.58 -10.60 16.32
C ASN A 538 1.16 -11.78 15.44
N MET A 539 0.71 -12.90 16.01
CA MET A 539 0.05 -13.97 15.23
C MET A 539 -1.28 -13.52 14.58
N ASP A 540 -1.83 -12.38 15.00
CA ASP A 540 -3.00 -11.72 14.42
C ASP A 540 -2.66 -10.74 13.27
N GLY A 541 -1.38 -10.65 12.88
CA GLY A 541 -0.91 -9.85 11.76
C GLY A 541 -0.74 -10.65 10.47
N PHE A 542 -0.47 -9.94 9.39
CA PHE A 542 -0.29 -10.50 8.05
C PHE A 542 0.74 -11.65 8.01
N PRO A 543 0.47 -12.77 7.29
CA PRO A 543 -0.72 -13.06 6.47
C PRO A 543 -1.90 -13.78 7.19
N ASN A 544 -2.01 -13.73 8.53
CA ASN A 544 -3.23 -14.18 9.22
C ASN A 544 -4.24 -13.03 9.28
N GLY A 545 -4.90 -12.77 8.14
CA GLY A 545 -5.55 -11.49 7.89
C GLY A 545 -4.53 -10.41 7.53
N ARG A 546 -4.94 -9.13 7.63
CA ARG A 546 -4.08 -7.94 7.48
C ARG A 546 -4.62 -6.84 8.38
N ARG A 547 -3.80 -6.34 9.29
CA ARG A 547 -4.08 -5.19 10.15
C ARG A 547 -3.75 -3.89 9.39
N LEU A 548 -4.30 -2.75 9.83
CA LEU A 548 -3.97 -1.45 9.22
C LEU A 548 -2.50 -1.08 9.45
N GLU A 549 -1.93 -1.59 10.53
CA GLU A 549 -0.55 -1.35 10.95
C GLU A 549 0.48 -2.25 10.25
N ASP A 550 0.06 -3.24 9.47
CA ASP A 550 0.98 -4.21 8.85
C ASP A 550 1.74 -3.58 7.67
N ASP A 551 3.07 -3.60 7.73
CA ASP A 551 3.97 -3.15 6.66
C ASP A 551 4.12 -4.26 5.61
N VAL A 552 3.05 -4.44 4.82
CA VAL A 552 2.96 -5.54 3.85
C VAL A 552 4.03 -5.45 2.76
N THR A 553 4.46 -4.23 2.38
CA THR A 553 5.56 -4.04 1.44
C THR A 553 6.85 -4.64 1.99
N ARG A 554 7.22 -4.35 3.24
CA ARG A 554 8.39 -4.94 3.88
C ARG A 554 8.24 -6.44 4.07
N ILE A 555 7.11 -6.89 4.62
CA ILE A 555 6.86 -8.32 4.92
C ILE A 555 7.02 -9.16 3.66
N GLU A 556 6.42 -8.75 2.55
CA GLU A 556 6.46 -9.52 1.31
C GLU A 556 7.84 -9.51 0.65
N LEU A 557 8.56 -8.39 0.68
CA LEU A 557 9.95 -8.32 0.23
C LEU A 557 10.85 -9.27 1.03
N GLN A 558 10.68 -9.33 2.35
CA GLN A 558 11.39 -10.29 3.20
C GLN A 558 10.95 -11.74 2.91
N ALA A 559 9.66 -11.98 2.66
CA ALA A 559 9.11 -13.28 2.29
C ALA A 559 9.74 -13.80 0.99
N VAL A 560 9.76 -12.98 -0.07
CA VAL A 560 10.44 -13.30 -1.32
C VAL A 560 11.95 -13.47 -1.09
N GLY A 561 12.54 -12.69 -0.18
CA GLY A 561 13.92 -12.85 0.28
C GLY A 561 14.22 -14.16 1.03
N GLY A 562 13.21 -14.94 1.41
CA GLY A 562 13.35 -16.31 1.95
C GLY A 562 13.08 -16.47 3.45
N VAL A 563 12.64 -15.43 4.17
CA VAL A 563 12.45 -15.49 5.64
C VAL A 563 11.44 -16.57 6.07
N VAL A 564 10.41 -16.82 5.26
CA VAL A 564 9.38 -17.82 5.54
C VAL A 564 9.97 -19.24 5.52
N LEU A 565 10.87 -19.52 4.59
CA LEU A 565 11.60 -20.80 4.53
C LEU A 565 12.45 -20.99 5.79
N ALA A 566 13.15 -19.94 6.22
CA ALA A 566 13.93 -19.99 7.46
C ALA A 566 13.04 -20.26 8.68
N ALA A 567 11.85 -19.65 8.77
CA ALA A 567 10.94 -19.86 9.89
C ALA A 567 10.57 -21.34 10.13
N ILE A 568 10.51 -22.13 9.06
CA ILE A 568 10.18 -23.57 9.10
C ILE A 568 11.41 -24.49 9.16
N GLY A 569 12.61 -23.92 9.26
CA GLY A 569 13.87 -24.64 9.43
C GLY A 569 14.67 -24.87 8.15
N LEU A 570 14.32 -24.20 7.05
CA LEU A 570 15.12 -24.16 5.81
C LEU A 570 16.04 -22.93 5.87
N TRP A 571 17.12 -23.07 6.63
CA TRP A 571 18.02 -21.98 6.98
C TRP A 571 18.82 -21.42 5.80
N TYR A 572 19.36 -20.21 5.98
CA TYR A 572 20.22 -19.54 5.01
C TYR A 572 21.57 -20.23 4.86
N ASP A 573 22.28 -19.87 3.79
CA ASP A 573 23.45 -20.58 3.27
C ASP A 573 24.66 -20.56 4.23
N ASP A 574 24.69 -19.63 5.18
CA ASP A 574 25.71 -19.47 6.22
C ASP A 574 25.36 -20.21 7.53
N PHE A 575 24.19 -20.85 7.61
CA PHE A 575 23.82 -21.70 8.74
C PHE A 575 24.44 -23.10 8.62
N THR A 576 25.05 -23.57 9.70
CA THR A 576 25.63 -24.91 9.83
C THR A 576 25.15 -25.58 11.13
N PRO A 577 25.24 -26.92 11.26
CA PRO A 577 24.85 -27.62 12.50
C PRO A 577 25.53 -27.11 13.78
N THR A 578 26.70 -26.48 13.67
CA THR A 578 27.46 -25.93 14.81
C THR A 578 27.19 -24.45 15.06
N THR A 579 26.30 -23.83 14.28
CA THR A 579 25.94 -22.42 14.44
C THR A 579 25.11 -22.23 15.70
N ALA A 580 25.51 -21.29 16.55
CA ALA A 580 24.88 -21.07 17.86
C ALA A 580 23.45 -20.51 17.78
N SER A 581 23.14 -19.76 16.72
CA SER A 581 21.83 -19.12 16.50
C SER A 581 21.34 -19.38 15.08
N PRO A 582 20.03 -19.64 14.88
CA PRO A 582 19.44 -19.69 13.54
C PRO A 582 19.44 -18.34 12.83
N VAL A 583 19.53 -17.22 13.57
CA VAL A 583 19.64 -15.87 13.00
C VAL A 583 21.10 -15.57 12.68
N THR A 584 21.53 -16.06 11.53
CA THR A 584 22.86 -15.83 10.97
C THR A 584 22.99 -14.42 10.37
N ALA A 585 24.17 -14.07 9.85
CA ALA A 585 24.38 -12.76 9.24
C ALA A 585 23.50 -12.55 8.01
N GLN A 586 23.32 -13.58 7.17
CA GLN A 586 22.42 -13.49 6.01
C GLN A 586 20.96 -13.29 6.42
N LEU A 587 20.44 -14.12 7.33
CA LEU A 587 19.07 -13.95 7.82
C LEU A 587 18.89 -12.61 8.54
N GLY A 588 19.89 -12.17 9.32
CA GLY A 588 19.90 -10.85 9.96
C GLY A 588 19.82 -9.70 8.96
N GLY A 589 20.46 -9.81 7.79
CA GLY A 589 20.35 -8.83 6.70
C GLY A 589 18.94 -8.73 6.14
N VAL A 590 18.26 -9.86 5.95
CA VAL A 590 16.86 -9.92 5.48
C VAL A 590 15.91 -9.36 6.54
N LEU A 591 16.03 -9.78 7.80
CA LEU A 591 15.21 -9.27 8.90
C LEU A 591 15.41 -7.75 9.12
N GLY A 592 16.63 -7.27 8.95
CA GLY A 592 16.98 -5.85 9.07
C GLY A 592 16.60 -4.98 7.86
N PHE A 593 16.08 -5.57 6.77
CA PHE A 593 15.63 -4.81 5.60
C PHE A 593 14.51 -3.84 5.99
N ASN A 594 14.54 -2.62 5.44
CA ASN A 594 13.55 -1.58 5.70
C ASN A 594 13.22 -0.85 4.39
N ALA A 595 11.93 -0.76 4.05
CA ALA A 595 11.45 -0.12 2.81
C ALA A 595 11.42 1.42 2.87
N GLY A 596 11.80 2.01 4.01
CA GLY A 596 11.90 3.45 4.25
C GLY A 596 10.69 4.05 4.97
N ILE A 597 9.47 3.67 4.56
CA ILE A 597 8.21 4.04 5.21
C ILE A 597 7.64 2.81 5.91
N THR A 598 7.42 2.90 7.22
CA THR A 598 7.04 1.75 8.06
C THR A 598 5.76 1.96 8.88
N ALA A 599 5.08 3.09 8.68
CA ALA A 599 3.83 3.44 9.33
C ALA A 599 3.10 4.52 8.53
N ASN A 600 1.78 4.60 8.72
CA ASN A 600 0.93 5.65 8.16
C ASN A 600 1.35 7.05 8.66
N ASP A 601 1.08 8.08 7.86
CA ASP A 601 1.38 9.48 8.12
C ASP A 601 0.53 10.10 9.25
N THR A 602 -0.53 9.39 9.65
CA THR A 602 -1.43 9.74 10.76
C THR A 602 -1.75 8.52 11.63
N THR A 603 -2.36 8.78 12.79
CA THR A 603 -2.78 7.73 13.72
C THR A 603 -4.10 7.10 13.31
N PHE A 604 -4.23 5.79 13.51
CA PHE A 604 -5.50 5.08 13.46
C PHE A 604 -6.41 5.41 14.66
N ARG A 605 -7.72 5.27 14.48
CA ARG A 605 -8.72 5.48 15.52
C ARG A 605 -8.82 4.26 16.43
N ALA A 606 -9.11 4.49 17.71
CA ALA A 606 -9.27 3.41 18.70
C ALA A 606 -10.59 2.62 18.59
N ALA A 607 -11.52 3.07 17.74
CA ALA A 607 -12.82 2.44 17.56
C ALA A 607 -13.21 2.42 16.09
N PHE A 608 -14.13 1.52 15.73
CA PHE A 608 -14.68 1.38 14.39
C PHE A 608 -15.07 2.76 13.79
N PRO A 609 -14.66 3.07 12.54
CA PRO A 609 -14.06 2.17 11.54
C PRO A 609 -12.53 2.02 11.58
N TYR A 610 -11.85 2.47 12.63
CA TYR A 610 -10.37 2.43 12.84
C TYR A 610 -9.51 3.24 11.86
N VAL A 611 -9.95 3.46 10.63
CA VAL A 611 -9.35 4.42 9.67
C VAL A 611 -9.61 5.86 10.08
N GLN A 612 -8.66 6.78 9.80
CA GLN A 612 -8.77 8.17 10.23
C GLN A 612 -9.77 8.96 9.37
N THR A 613 -10.29 10.08 9.91
CA THR A 613 -11.08 11.03 9.11
C THR A 613 -10.26 11.50 7.89
N PRO A 614 -10.91 11.71 6.73
CA PRO A 614 -10.26 12.26 5.57
C PRO A 614 -9.66 13.63 5.87
N TRP A 615 -8.49 13.88 5.31
CA TRP A 615 -7.83 15.16 5.33
C TRP A 615 -8.75 16.25 4.79
N SER A 616 -8.68 17.44 5.40
CA SER A 616 -9.43 18.58 4.92
C SER A 616 -8.75 19.24 3.72
N GLY A 617 -9.53 19.66 2.73
CA GLY A 617 -9.05 20.45 1.59
C GLY A 617 -8.39 21.79 1.97
N THR A 618 -8.50 22.24 3.21
CA THR A 618 -7.82 23.46 3.70
C THR A 618 -6.58 23.20 4.53
N THR A 619 -6.33 21.97 4.98
CA THR A 619 -5.23 21.64 5.93
C THR A 619 -4.29 20.54 5.44
N ALA A 620 -4.67 19.78 4.40
CA ALA A 620 -3.88 18.66 3.88
C ALA A 620 -2.50 19.10 3.37
N GLN A 621 -2.43 20.19 2.62
CA GLN A 621 -1.15 20.76 2.17
C GLN A 621 -0.72 21.89 3.10
N ARG A 622 0.57 21.92 3.47
CA ARG A 622 1.16 23.14 4.01
C ARG A 622 0.97 24.21 2.94
N THR A 623 0.13 25.19 3.26
CA THR A 623 -0.36 26.19 2.32
C THR A 623 0.80 26.76 1.51
N ALA A 624 0.80 26.52 0.20
CA ALA A 624 1.63 27.28 -0.73
C ALA A 624 1.05 28.70 -0.77
N LEU A 625 1.43 29.56 0.20
CA LEU A 625 0.88 30.90 0.39
C LEU A 625 1.27 31.92 -0.70
N SER A 626 1.72 31.46 -1.88
CA SER A 626 1.97 32.36 -2.99
C SER A 626 1.97 31.61 -4.33
N GLN A 627 0.80 31.49 -4.96
CA GLN A 627 0.75 31.49 -6.42
C GLN A 627 1.21 32.88 -6.87
N ARG A 628 2.52 33.04 -7.10
CA ARG A 628 3.05 34.29 -7.69
C ARG A 628 2.61 34.37 -9.14
N SER A 629 1.99 35.50 -9.48
CA SER A 629 1.75 35.92 -10.85
C SER A 629 3.09 36.07 -11.57
N GLY A 630 3.38 35.17 -12.49
CA GLY A 630 4.56 35.26 -13.35
C GLY A 630 4.59 34.07 -14.30
N GLY A 631 4.28 34.31 -15.57
CA GLY A 631 4.29 33.28 -16.60
C GLY A 631 5.65 32.58 -16.67
N LEU A 632 5.60 31.24 -16.69
CA LEU A 632 6.69 30.32 -17.01
C LEU A 632 7.86 30.29 -16.01
N GLY A 633 7.66 29.50 -14.94
CA GLY A 633 8.64 29.24 -13.88
C GLY A 633 9.83 28.37 -14.32
N LEU A 634 11.02 28.95 -14.24
CA LEU A 634 12.32 28.25 -14.19
C LEU A 634 12.90 28.37 -12.76
N SER A 635 13.20 27.21 -12.17
CA SER A 635 13.93 26.83 -10.93
C SER A 635 14.01 27.78 -9.71
N PRO A 636 13.86 27.24 -8.47
CA PRO A 636 13.88 28.03 -7.25
C PRO A 636 15.31 28.42 -6.89
N ASN A 637 15.76 29.55 -7.39
CA ASN A 637 16.82 30.30 -6.71
C ASN A 637 16.20 31.09 -5.57
N LEU A 638 16.70 30.87 -4.36
CA LEU A 638 16.51 31.68 -3.15
C LEU A 638 15.93 33.09 -3.45
N THR A 639 14.65 33.33 -3.16
CA THR A 639 13.97 34.62 -3.42
C THR A 639 12.72 34.77 -2.53
N VAL A 640 12.26 35.92 -2.02
CA VAL A 640 12.58 37.34 -2.24
C VAL A 640 12.32 38.14 -0.94
N ALA A 641 13.17 39.13 -0.63
CA ALA A 641 12.94 40.24 0.29
C ALA A 641 11.80 41.17 -0.21
N GLN A 642 10.67 41.31 0.47
CA GLN A 642 9.71 42.40 0.20
C GLN A 642 9.98 43.56 1.14
N ALA A 643 9.98 44.80 0.63
CA ALA A 643 10.03 46.01 1.45
C ALA A 643 8.61 46.52 1.69
N TYR A 644 8.14 46.55 2.93
CA TYR A 644 6.84 47.12 3.29
C TYR A 644 6.93 47.98 4.57
N PRO A 645 6.34 49.19 4.60
CA PRO A 645 5.73 49.89 3.47
C PRO A 645 6.74 50.28 2.39
N ASN A 646 6.30 50.41 1.13
CA ASN A 646 7.09 50.90 0.01
C ASN A 646 6.14 51.42 -1.11
N PRO A 647 6.06 52.74 -1.38
CA PRO A 647 6.85 53.81 -0.79
C PRO A 647 6.68 53.97 0.74
N PHE A 648 7.67 54.55 1.42
CA PHE A 648 7.64 54.74 2.88
C PHE A 648 8.10 56.14 3.31
N ASN A 649 7.60 56.60 4.46
CA ASN A 649 8.01 57.88 5.07
C ASN A 649 9.16 57.66 6.06
N ASP A 650 8.88 56.98 7.19
CA ASP A 650 9.83 56.87 8.30
C ASP A 650 10.69 55.60 8.27
N ARG A 651 10.12 54.47 7.83
CA ARG A 651 10.81 53.16 7.83
C ARG A 651 10.18 52.18 6.86
N THR A 652 10.97 51.21 6.40
CA THR A 652 10.52 50.05 5.62
C THR A 652 11.10 48.76 6.21
N THR A 653 10.35 47.66 6.11
CA THR A 653 10.77 46.35 6.60
C THR A 653 11.01 45.42 5.42
N LEU A 654 12.20 44.80 5.37
CA LEU A 654 12.59 43.81 4.38
C LEU A 654 12.28 42.39 4.92
N HIS A 655 11.31 41.72 4.30
CA HIS A 655 10.84 40.39 4.66
C HIS A 655 11.41 39.34 3.69
N PHE A 656 12.25 38.41 4.14
CA PHE A 656 12.84 37.36 3.29
C PHE A 656 12.74 35.97 3.94
N GLU A 657 12.77 34.92 3.12
CA GLU A 657 12.63 33.54 3.55
C GLU A 657 13.91 32.73 3.26
N LEU A 658 14.26 31.83 4.18
CA LEU A 658 15.42 30.96 4.05
C LEU A 658 15.03 29.47 4.08
N PRO A 659 15.51 28.64 3.14
CA PRO A 659 15.21 27.21 3.09
C PRO A 659 15.92 26.42 4.19
N ALA A 660 16.96 26.98 4.79
CA ALA A 660 17.69 26.48 5.95
C ALA A 660 18.31 27.67 6.70
N ARG A 661 18.76 27.46 7.94
CA ARG A 661 19.48 28.50 8.71
C ARG A 661 20.70 28.98 7.92
N ALA A 662 20.82 30.30 7.70
CA ALA A 662 21.92 30.91 6.97
C ALA A 662 22.34 32.27 7.57
N LYS A 663 23.55 32.74 7.22
CA LYS A 663 24.03 34.09 7.56
C LYS A 663 23.80 35.04 6.40
N MET A 664 23.10 36.14 6.65
CA MET A 664 22.70 37.09 5.61
C MET A 664 23.15 38.51 5.95
N SER A 665 23.46 39.30 4.91
CA SER A 665 23.70 40.75 5.02
C SER A 665 22.69 41.51 4.17
N VAL A 666 22.26 42.68 4.64
CA VAL A 666 21.37 43.58 3.92
C VAL A 666 22.05 44.94 3.80
N ILE A 667 22.21 45.40 2.57
CA ILE A 667 22.88 46.66 2.23
C ILE A 667 21.91 47.52 1.43
N ILE A 668 21.81 48.80 1.77
CA ILE A 668 21.07 49.80 0.98
C ILE A 668 22.07 50.61 0.16
N SER A 669 21.78 50.80 -1.12
CA SER A 669 22.55 51.66 -2.04
C SER A 669 21.62 52.63 -2.76
N ASP A 670 22.15 53.78 -3.21
CA ASP A 670 21.45 54.64 -4.15
C ASP A 670 21.49 54.08 -5.58
N LEU A 671 20.80 54.72 -6.52
CA LEU A 671 20.74 54.26 -7.92
C LEU A 671 22.09 54.30 -8.65
N THR A 672 23.09 54.99 -8.11
CA THR A 672 24.46 54.99 -8.65
C THR A 672 25.30 53.82 -8.13
N GLY A 673 24.72 52.99 -7.24
CA GLY A 673 25.39 51.87 -6.59
C GLY A 673 26.20 52.27 -5.35
N ARG A 674 26.20 53.55 -4.95
CA ARG A 674 26.88 54.01 -3.74
C ARG A 674 26.12 53.53 -2.51
N ARG A 675 26.81 52.86 -1.60
CA ARG A 675 26.24 52.32 -0.36
C ARG A 675 25.78 53.44 0.57
N VAL A 676 24.51 53.38 0.95
CA VAL A 676 23.81 54.33 1.84
C VAL A 676 23.72 53.76 3.26
N ALA A 677 23.47 52.46 3.43
CA ALA A 677 23.40 51.84 4.75
C ALA A 677 23.78 50.35 4.72
N ILE A 678 24.17 49.81 5.88
CA ILE A 678 24.25 48.36 6.13
C ILE A 678 23.22 48.06 7.22
N VAL A 679 22.12 47.40 6.86
CA VAL A 679 20.99 47.13 7.75
C VAL A 679 21.24 45.87 8.58
N SER A 680 21.96 44.89 7.99
CA SER A 680 22.49 43.74 8.71
C SER A 680 23.78 43.27 8.05
N LYS A 681 24.72 42.73 8.84
CA LYS A 681 25.98 42.17 8.36
C LYS A 681 26.19 40.79 8.95
N GLU A 682 26.19 39.77 8.08
CA GLU A 682 26.37 38.35 8.43
C GLU A 682 25.51 37.86 9.61
N LYS A 683 24.32 38.42 9.76
CA LYS A 683 23.40 38.05 10.84
C LYS A 683 22.83 36.66 10.54
N SER A 684 22.83 35.77 11.54
CA SER A 684 22.23 34.44 11.39
C SER A 684 20.71 34.52 11.48
N PHE A 685 20.03 33.89 10.53
CA PHE A 685 18.58 33.84 10.42
C PHE A 685 18.12 32.38 10.37
N ALA A 686 16.97 32.10 10.98
CA ALA A 686 16.42 30.75 11.03
C ALA A 686 15.85 30.33 9.68
N GLN A 687 15.64 29.02 9.49
CA GLN A 687 14.80 28.51 8.40
C GLN A 687 13.38 29.11 8.51
N GLY A 688 12.79 29.48 7.38
CA GLY A 688 11.49 30.16 7.31
C GLY A 688 11.61 31.68 7.17
N THR A 689 10.55 32.39 7.56
CA THR A 689 10.41 33.84 7.36
C THR A 689 11.26 34.64 8.35
N ASN A 690 11.95 35.66 7.84
CA ASN A 690 12.79 36.57 8.61
C ASN A 690 12.56 38.01 8.16
N GLU A 691 12.86 38.96 9.05
CA GLU A 691 12.63 40.38 8.81
C GLU A 691 13.82 41.23 9.24
N VAL A 692 14.09 42.28 8.46
CA VAL A 692 15.12 43.28 8.73
C VAL A 692 14.56 44.67 8.41
N GLN A 693 14.51 45.55 9.41
CA GLN A 693 13.96 46.88 9.26
C GLN A 693 15.04 47.90 8.92
N TRP A 694 14.75 48.79 7.95
CA TRP A 694 15.55 49.96 7.67
C TRP A 694 14.77 51.24 8.02
N GLN A 695 15.38 52.06 8.87
CA GLN A 695 14.98 53.43 9.16
C GLN A 695 16.12 54.35 8.71
N PRO A 696 15.92 55.16 7.64
CA PRO A 696 16.97 56.03 7.13
C PRO A 696 17.30 57.16 8.11
N GLY A 697 18.57 57.55 8.16
CA GLY A 697 19.00 58.71 8.96
C GLY A 697 18.52 60.05 8.40
N PRO A 698 18.73 61.15 9.14
CA PRO A 698 18.32 62.50 8.72
C PRO A 698 18.99 62.96 7.42
N ASP A 699 20.19 62.45 7.12
CA ASP A 699 20.98 62.86 5.94
C ASP A 699 20.65 62.09 4.65
N VAL A 700 19.68 61.16 4.68
CA VAL A 700 19.27 60.36 3.51
C VAL A 700 18.10 61.06 2.82
N ALA A 701 18.28 61.60 1.61
CA ALA A 701 17.21 62.34 0.91
C ALA A 701 16.00 61.44 0.51
N PRO A 702 14.79 62.00 0.33
CA PRO A 702 13.71 61.33 -0.40
C PRO A 702 14.18 60.87 -1.79
N GLY A 703 13.71 59.72 -2.25
CA GLY A 703 14.12 59.14 -3.53
C GLY A 703 14.19 57.62 -3.55
N GLN A 704 14.75 57.10 -4.64
CA GLN A 704 14.83 55.66 -4.90
C GLN A 704 16.17 55.08 -4.42
N TYR A 705 16.08 53.93 -3.76
CA TYR A 705 17.21 53.16 -3.27
C TYR A 705 17.04 51.68 -3.64
N ILE A 706 18.13 50.92 -3.55
CA ILE A 706 18.15 49.48 -3.75
C ILE A 706 18.59 48.81 -2.44
N ALA A 707 17.74 47.96 -1.87
CA ALA A 707 18.11 47.03 -0.82
C ALA A 707 18.61 45.72 -1.43
N THR A 708 19.85 45.33 -1.13
CA THR A 708 20.45 44.08 -1.61
C THR A 708 20.72 43.14 -0.44
N LEU A 709 20.17 41.92 -0.56
CA LEU A 709 20.40 40.79 0.32
C LEU A 709 21.58 39.97 -0.19
N TYR A 710 22.52 39.67 0.69
CA TYR A 710 23.72 38.89 0.42
C TYR A 710 23.78 37.65 1.30
N ASN A 711 24.31 36.55 0.75
CA ASN A 711 24.78 35.39 1.50
C ASN A 711 26.30 35.30 1.27
N GLY A 712 27.09 35.67 2.29
CA GLY A 712 28.52 35.92 2.12
C GLY A 712 28.77 37.04 1.10
N GLY A 713 29.55 36.73 0.05
CA GLY A 713 29.84 37.66 -1.05
C GLY A 713 28.85 37.62 -2.21
N THR A 714 27.89 36.67 -2.20
CA THR A 714 26.97 36.46 -3.31
C THR A 714 25.71 37.29 -3.14
N VAL A 715 25.36 38.07 -4.16
CA VAL A 715 24.05 38.75 -4.24
C VAL A 715 22.97 37.69 -4.38
N VAL A 716 22.09 37.62 -3.39
CA VAL A 716 20.91 36.76 -3.41
C VAL A 716 19.78 37.47 -4.15
N GLN A 717 19.54 38.72 -3.80
CA GLN A 717 18.49 39.51 -4.43
C GLN A 717 18.64 41.01 -4.14
N SER A 718 18.17 41.84 -5.06
CA SER A 718 17.99 43.29 -4.89
C SER A 718 16.52 43.70 -5.02
N VAL A 719 16.11 44.70 -4.24
CA VAL A 719 14.74 45.21 -4.16
C VAL A 719 14.78 46.73 -4.22
N ARG A 720 13.99 47.33 -5.11
CA ARG A 720 13.84 48.79 -5.13
C ARG A 720 12.93 49.25 -3.99
N ILE A 721 13.39 50.24 -3.25
CA ILE A 721 12.64 50.91 -2.18
C ILE A 721 12.60 52.41 -2.43
N GLU A 722 11.48 53.04 -2.09
CA GLU A 722 11.22 54.44 -2.38
C GLU A 722 10.86 55.18 -1.10
N ARG A 723 11.69 56.15 -0.73
CA ARG A 723 11.45 57.05 0.41
C ARG A 723 10.71 58.29 -0.10
N GLN A 724 9.59 58.62 0.53
CA GLN A 724 8.82 59.85 0.25
C GLN A 724 9.39 61.08 0.96
#